data_AF-A0A4T0FWM4-F1
#
_entry.id   AF-A0A4T0FWM4-F1
#
_cell.length_a   1.000
_cell.length_b   1.000
_cell.length_c   1.000
_cell.angle_alpha   90.00
_cell.angle_beta   90.00
_cell.angle_gamma   90.00
#
_symmetry.space_group_name_H-M   'P 1'
#
loop_
_entity.id
_entity.type
_entity.pdbx_description
1 polymer ?
#
loop_
_entity_poly.entity_id
_entity_poly.type
_entity_poly.pdbx_seq_one_letter_code
_entity_poly.pdbx_strand_id
1 'polypeptide(L)'
;MATKTKLNAANRQSTAFDNTELSYYKDEQQIKDEELAQKIRSNYNDDDEHENGDSSTDALYGNLDRYGFFLHNYDNKQRLTILYKTKRVPSLKRPSKSHKLRPESDQDKARVVDKYLKSMDSLSTKEVDRIEKWRDMLQPKQRDHGSNIRLWRLKRSFNQHTLARRLVKGVPDRWRAAAWESMLLQNIDNQGTFPRPYYNSNASVSSDKMSIKSGYKAPSTRSIETIGEETEEGSSNSGHSSKSIMETLSRQYFDRQSEPSSYDIQIDLDVPRTISGHFLFHNRYGLGQRNLFHVLHAFSLQPNGYCQGMGPIAATLLCYYEPEKAYAMLSLLDKYYGMHDVFKHGFPGLLEHLHVQDELVKLTMPKMFEKLDQENVPPTSYATKWYITLFANTVPFKTQLRFWDLMIFYGPDAVVAFSVSILWCLRHNIIDAKSNFETILTSLSNFFIPEDEDTLMNTACKALDSIDVEQGESELEWLLLARVTLVLYDNVVHTLLHHSVRLSDLSNFWERMLESKYRSYNFLLQTLPYRAYNYAKHAQPSIHSLFPYSQAGLSLNLRTLTFKPLNLLKFELQSHIDQIQELKNAIANSVGRLASFDGLMNGFGPGSGNASGRSLGGDLNGWIKHLTSVLTDISDDSHVNLNESTSFKAILDNLKTLVNKVIPSHASTVAQRVQNHNRPSPLIRNWPKLVLGPPLLLIAARVALRSQEAVKASLRDATETVKGFIHGWIIEPASHIISTIRFGGHGLGVTEAGLESDIASLERMVKELGKDSLKLSDTQLVQLGDSVRKGDLSAVLQVYENEMKTPFKSALFGQLVRALLIQIQKVKCDVDTTMTKLDALLKSQELTFGFVGVAPSLAIVYFVGTWISKGLGLIVGRKQLSLRRRVELFECIRRIDCLLVPSTQSPLPQQTLGHLLLATSIMRKCAADITQKRLRKGLCDDLNELEIPQGDVLDKRAVVERMWRCWGGKLGWQQAVL
;
A
#
# COMPACT_ATOMS: atom_id res chain seq x y z
N MET A 1 23.43 13.65 2.58
CA MET A 1 24.00 12.45 3.24
C MET A 1 23.29 12.05 4.54
N ALA A 2 22.43 12.88 5.15
CA ALA A 2 21.71 12.56 6.40
C ALA A 2 20.40 11.75 6.24
N THR A 3 19.92 11.52 5.00
CA THR A 3 18.68 10.76 4.73
C THR A 3 18.90 9.25 4.55
N LYS A 4 20.16 8.80 4.43
CA LYS A 4 20.50 7.36 4.33
C LYS A 4 20.60 6.66 5.69
N THR A 5 20.69 7.39 6.80
CA THR A 5 20.89 6.80 8.13
C THR A 5 19.58 6.42 8.81
N LYS A 6 18.48 7.14 8.57
CA LYS A 6 17.16 6.83 9.16
C LYS A 6 16.48 5.61 8.52
N LEU A 7 16.71 5.36 7.23
CA LEU A 7 16.18 4.17 6.55
C LEU A 7 16.91 2.87 6.95
N ASN A 8 18.17 2.99 7.39
CA ASN A 8 18.98 1.84 7.80
C ASN A 8 18.68 1.38 9.24
N ALA A 9 18.10 2.21 10.10
CA ALA A 9 17.72 1.80 11.46
C ALA A 9 16.46 0.91 11.47
N ALA A 10 15.44 1.26 10.67
CA ALA A 10 14.22 0.47 10.53
C ALA A 10 14.45 -0.86 9.77
N ASN A 11 15.34 -0.87 8.77
CA ASN A 11 15.68 -2.10 8.02
C ASN A 11 16.68 -3.03 8.74
N ARG A 12 17.37 -2.57 9.80
CA ARG A 12 18.31 -3.41 10.56
C ARG A 12 17.62 -4.33 11.58
N GLN A 13 16.43 -3.99 12.06
CA GLN A 13 15.66 -4.87 12.96
C GLN A 13 14.73 -5.84 12.18
N SER A 14 14.27 -5.45 11.00
CA SER A 14 13.40 -6.30 10.15
C SER A 14 14.13 -7.47 9.48
N THR A 15 15.45 -7.38 9.27
CA THR A 15 16.20 -8.37 8.49
C THR A 15 16.68 -9.58 9.29
N ALA A 16 16.46 -9.62 10.61
CA ALA A 16 16.78 -10.77 11.46
C ALA A 16 15.64 -11.81 11.55
N PHE A 17 14.48 -11.55 10.94
CA PHE A 17 13.27 -12.38 11.09
C PHE A 17 12.71 -12.95 9.77
N ASP A 18 13.38 -12.76 8.63
CA ASP A 18 12.99 -13.38 7.36
C ASP A 18 13.43 -14.86 7.32
N ASN A 19 12.84 -15.69 8.20
CA ASN A 19 12.97 -17.13 8.17
C ASN A 19 11.91 -17.73 7.24
N THR A 20 12.25 -17.82 5.96
CA THR A 20 11.63 -18.74 4.99
C THR A 20 11.81 -20.21 5.37
N GLU A 21 12.62 -20.52 6.39
CA GLU A 21 12.75 -21.87 6.96
C GLU A 21 11.63 -22.22 7.96
N LEU A 22 10.93 -21.24 8.56
CA LEU A 22 9.93 -21.51 9.61
C LEU A 22 8.61 -22.08 9.10
N SER A 23 8.30 -21.95 7.80
CA SER A 23 7.16 -22.64 7.18
C SER A 23 7.47 -24.11 6.91
N TYR A 24 8.73 -24.45 6.64
CA TYR A 24 9.14 -25.84 6.38
C TYR A 24 9.25 -26.66 7.67
N TYR A 25 9.69 -26.03 8.78
CA TYR A 25 9.70 -26.67 10.10
C TYR A 25 8.30 -26.83 10.73
N LYS A 26 7.33 -25.96 10.38
CA LYS A 26 5.95 -26.08 10.87
C LYS A 26 5.25 -27.35 10.37
N ASP A 27 5.44 -27.68 9.09
CA ASP A 27 4.83 -28.88 8.51
C ASP A 27 5.51 -30.16 9.03
N GLU A 28 6.83 -30.16 9.20
CA GLU A 28 7.56 -31.33 9.73
C GLU A 28 7.32 -31.60 11.22
N GLN A 29 7.14 -30.54 12.05
CA GLN A 29 6.76 -30.70 13.46
C GLN A 29 5.30 -31.12 13.61
N GLN A 30 4.38 -30.59 12.81
CA GLN A 30 2.98 -31.05 12.83
C GLN A 30 2.85 -32.53 12.46
N ILE A 31 3.62 -33.01 11.48
CA ILE A 31 3.61 -34.44 11.09
C ILE A 31 4.21 -35.34 12.18
N LYS A 32 5.30 -34.91 12.83
CA LYS A 32 5.93 -35.66 13.94
C LYS A 32 5.07 -35.65 15.21
N ASP A 33 4.35 -34.56 15.47
CA ASP A 33 3.42 -34.44 16.59
C ASP A 33 2.15 -35.27 16.37
N GLU A 34 1.69 -35.43 15.12
CA GLU A 34 0.59 -36.33 14.76
C GLU A 34 0.98 -37.81 14.86
N GLU A 35 2.18 -38.19 14.41
CA GLU A 35 2.72 -39.54 14.58
C GLU A 35 2.96 -39.88 16.06
N LEU A 36 3.45 -38.94 16.85
CA LEU A 36 3.65 -39.11 18.29
C LEU A 36 2.29 -39.20 19.01
N ALA A 37 1.32 -38.39 18.63
CA ALA A 37 -0.05 -38.47 19.15
C ALA A 37 -0.76 -39.77 18.74
N GLN A 38 -0.48 -40.32 17.55
CA GLN A 38 -0.96 -41.64 17.14
C GLN A 38 -0.27 -42.77 17.90
N LYS A 39 1.05 -42.67 18.17
CA LYS A 39 1.79 -43.63 19.01
C LYS A 39 1.36 -43.62 20.48
N ILE A 40 1.01 -42.45 21.01
CA ILE A 40 0.46 -42.32 22.37
C ILE A 40 -0.97 -42.89 22.40
N ARG A 41 -1.79 -42.65 21.37
CA ARG A 41 -3.12 -43.27 21.25
C ARG A 41 -3.06 -44.79 21.07
N SER A 42 -2.07 -45.33 20.37
CA SER A 42 -1.91 -46.79 20.24
C SER A 42 -1.45 -47.41 21.56
N ASN A 43 -0.54 -46.76 22.29
CA ASN A 43 -0.04 -47.26 23.58
C ASN A 43 -1.09 -47.22 24.71
N TYR A 44 -2.17 -46.45 24.57
CA TYR A 44 -3.27 -46.41 25.54
C TYR A 44 -4.38 -47.43 25.26
N ASN A 45 -4.41 -48.03 24.06
CA ASN A 45 -5.45 -48.97 23.65
C ASN A 45 -5.09 -50.46 23.86
N ASP A 46 -3.87 -50.76 24.34
CA ASP A 46 -3.37 -52.14 24.47
C ASP A 46 -3.54 -52.76 25.87
N ASP A 47 -4.10 -52.05 26.86
CA ASP A 47 -4.26 -52.55 28.24
C ASP A 47 -5.72 -52.85 28.66
N ASP A 48 -6.69 -52.82 27.74
CA ASP A 48 -8.10 -53.11 28.02
C ASP A 48 -8.48 -54.58 27.71
N GLU A 49 -7.87 -55.52 28.42
CA GLU A 49 -8.47 -56.85 28.64
C GLU A 49 -8.28 -57.25 30.10
N HIS A 50 -9.19 -56.81 30.98
CA HIS A 50 -9.76 -57.63 32.06
C HIS A 50 -10.86 -56.85 32.80
N GLU A 51 -12.11 -57.16 32.46
CA GLU A 51 -13.29 -56.83 33.27
C GLU A 51 -13.19 -57.48 34.66
N ASN A 52 -13.40 -56.68 35.71
CA ASN A 52 -14.29 -57.04 36.81
C ASN A 52 -14.71 -55.77 37.55
N GLY A 53 -16.02 -55.56 37.63
CA GLY A 53 -16.65 -54.34 38.08
C GLY A 53 -16.36 -53.97 39.54
N ASP A 54 -16.15 -52.68 39.76
CA ASP A 54 -16.36 -52.04 41.05
C ASP A 54 -16.92 -50.64 40.78
N SER A 55 -18.14 -50.33 41.24
CA SER A 55 -18.85 -49.06 41.00
C SER A 55 -18.16 -47.83 41.62
N SER A 56 -17.00 -48.04 42.24
CA SER A 56 -16.12 -47.02 42.83
C SER A 56 -15.18 -46.39 41.80
N THR A 57 -14.84 -47.08 40.71
CA THR A 57 -13.87 -46.60 39.70
C THR A 57 -14.50 -45.62 38.71
N ASP A 58 -15.75 -45.83 38.30
CA ASP A 58 -16.50 -44.89 37.44
C ASP A 58 -16.69 -43.52 38.11
N ALA A 59 -16.89 -43.50 39.43
CA ALA A 59 -16.94 -42.25 40.21
C ALA A 59 -15.56 -41.57 40.32
N LEU A 60 -14.47 -42.32 40.19
CA LEU A 60 -13.10 -41.80 40.20
C LEU A 60 -12.75 -41.17 38.85
N TYR A 61 -13.13 -41.80 37.73
CA TYR A 61 -12.94 -41.26 36.38
C TYR A 61 -13.85 -40.07 36.09
N GLY A 62 -15.07 -40.03 36.62
CA GLY A 62 -15.95 -38.85 36.56
C GLY A 62 -15.43 -37.62 37.32
N ASN A 63 -14.45 -37.81 38.21
CA ASN A 63 -13.77 -36.73 38.94
C ASN A 63 -12.47 -36.28 38.26
N LEU A 64 -12.14 -36.75 37.07
CA LEU A 64 -10.99 -36.29 36.30
C LEU A 64 -11.43 -35.23 35.29
N ASP A 65 -10.67 -34.16 35.15
CA ASP A 65 -10.82 -33.26 34.02
C ASP A 65 -10.24 -33.88 32.73
N ARG A 66 -10.35 -33.14 31.62
CA ARG A 66 -9.90 -33.58 30.29
C ARG A 66 -8.42 -33.99 30.24
N TYR A 67 -7.58 -33.45 31.13
CA TYR A 67 -6.15 -33.74 31.17
C TYR A 67 -5.79 -34.87 32.15
N GLY A 68 -6.80 -35.56 32.71
CA GLY A 68 -6.58 -36.64 33.69
C GLY A 68 -6.21 -36.11 35.07
N PHE A 69 -6.58 -34.87 35.38
CA PHE A 69 -6.31 -34.20 36.65
C PHE A 69 -7.58 -34.23 37.52
N PHE A 70 -7.49 -34.66 38.79
CA PHE A 70 -8.64 -34.70 39.70
C PHE A 70 -9.29 -33.33 39.94
N LEU A 71 -10.58 -33.16 39.62
CA LEU A 71 -11.47 -32.06 39.99
C LEU A 71 -11.50 -31.95 41.52
N HIS A 72 -10.69 -31.05 42.09
CA HIS A 72 -10.73 -30.79 43.53
C HIS A 72 -11.88 -29.86 43.84
N ASN A 73 -12.88 -30.34 44.59
CA ASN A 73 -13.85 -29.47 45.27
C ASN A 73 -13.08 -28.48 46.16
N TYR A 74 -13.20 -27.19 45.84
CA TYR A 74 -12.54 -26.09 46.54
C TYR A 74 -13.04 -25.97 47.99
N ASP A 75 -12.50 -26.79 48.89
CA ASP A 75 -12.78 -26.66 50.32
C ASP A 75 -11.70 -25.79 50.97
N ASN A 76 -12.08 -24.57 51.36
CA ASN A 76 -11.25 -23.46 51.86
C ASN A 76 -10.29 -23.82 53.04
N LYS A 77 -10.43 -25.01 53.64
CA LYS A 77 -9.64 -25.46 54.81
C LYS A 77 -8.18 -25.76 54.52
N GLN A 78 -7.80 -26.09 53.28
CA GLN A 78 -6.41 -26.47 52.98
C GLN A 78 -5.44 -25.26 52.96
N ARG A 79 -5.91 -24.05 52.61
CA ARG A 79 -5.09 -22.81 52.66
C ARG A 79 -4.75 -22.38 54.09
N LEU A 80 -5.67 -22.57 55.04
CA LEU A 80 -5.46 -22.23 56.46
C LEU A 80 -4.51 -23.21 57.17
N THR A 81 -4.38 -24.43 56.66
CA THR A 81 -3.51 -25.46 57.25
C THR A 81 -2.02 -25.20 56.97
N ILE A 82 -1.70 -24.41 55.93
CA ILE A 82 -0.31 -24.08 55.54
C ILE A 82 0.24 -22.90 56.34
N LEU A 83 -0.61 -22.02 56.88
CA LEU A 83 -0.17 -20.85 57.65
C LEU A 83 0.08 -21.12 59.15
N TYR A 84 -0.25 -22.31 59.67
CA TYR A 84 -0.15 -22.61 61.11
C TYR A 84 0.69 -23.84 61.49
N LYS A 85 1.56 -24.36 60.61
CA LYS A 85 2.53 -25.41 60.99
C LYS A 85 3.95 -24.86 61.17
N THR A 86 4.17 -24.17 62.28
CA THR A 86 5.50 -24.09 62.90
C THR A 86 5.41 -24.47 64.38
N LYS A 87 5.50 -25.77 64.68
CA LYS A 87 6.23 -26.27 65.87
C LYS A 87 6.43 -27.80 65.86
N ARG A 88 7.71 -28.14 66.07
CA ARG A 88 8.36 -29.38 66.59
C ARG A 88 8.49 -30.62 65.68
N VAL A 89 9.75 -31.08 65.69
CA VAL A 89 10.45 -32.22 65.03
C VAL A 89 10.56 -33.36 66.09
N PRO A 90 10.63 -34.68 65.76
CA PRO A 90 11.90 -35.34 65.40
C PRO A 90 11.84 -36.55 64.41
N SER A 91 12.84 -36.62 63.51
CA SER A 91 13.78 -37.75 63.29
C SER A 91 13.57 -38.37 61.88
N LEU A 92 14.54 -38.85 61.07
CA LEU A 92 15.87 -39.44 61.30
C LEU A 92 16.70 -39.42 59.97
N LYS A 93 18.04 -39.44 60.16
CA LYS A 93 19.14 -39.89 59.27
C LYS A 93 19.70 -38.97 58.15
N ARG A 94 20.97 -38.57 58.38
CA ARG A 94 22.00 -38.07 57.45
C ARG A 94 22.52 -39.17 56.49
N PRO A 95 23.20 -38.82 55.38
CA PRO A 95 24.67 -38.56 55.31
C PRO A 95 25.00 -37.33 54.42
N SER A 96 26.21 -36.76 54.24
CA SER A 96 27.48 -36.64 54.97
C SER A 96 28.41 -35.66 54.18
N LYS A 97 29.20 -34.80 54.90
CA LYS A 97 30.48 -34.11 54.53
C LYS A 97 30.43 -33.03 53.40
N SER A 98 31.14 -31.89 53.44
CA SER A 98 32.12 -31.27 54.36
C SER A 98 32.41 -29.81 53.97
N HIS A 99 32.49 -28.89 54.95
CA HIS A 99 33.65 -28.00 55.12
C HIS A 99 33.61 -27.35 56.53
N LYS A 100 34.74 -27.41 57.24
CA LYS A 100 34.92 -26.97 58.63
C LYS A 100 35.03 -25.45 58.72
N LEU A 101 34.20 -24.83 59.57
CA LEU A 101 34.45 -23.55 60.22
C LEU A 101 34.22 -23.70 61.74
N ARG A 102 34.99 -22.93 62.51
CA ARG A 102 35.15 -22.91 63.98
C ARG A 102 33.85 -23.15 64.77
N PRO A 103 33.86 -23.88 65.91
CA PRO A 103 32.67 -24.00 66.75
C PRO A 103 32.43 -22.67 67.49
N GLU A 104 31.46 -21.88 67.02
CA GLU A 104 30.90 -20.76 67.79
C GLU A 104 30.20 -21.30 69.04
N SER A 105 30.46 -20.66 70.19
CA SER A 105 29.88 -21.04 71.48
C SER A 105 28.36 -20.91 71.45
N ASP A 106 27.64 -21.76 72.18
CA ASP A 106 26.16 -21.71 72.20
C ASP A 106 25.63 -20.38 72.78
N GLN A 107 26.45 -19.62 73.51
CA GLN A 107 26.13 -18.26 73.96
C GLN A 107 26.18 -17.23 72.82
N ASP A 108 27.07 -17.41 71.84
CA ASP A 108 27.16 -16.51 70.67
C ASP A 108 25.98 -16.73 69.72
N LYS A 109 25.59 -18.00 69.52
CA LYS A 109 24.36 -18.34 68.77
C LYS A 109 23.11 -17.80 69.47
N ALA A 110 23.02 -17.91 70.79
CA ALA A 110 21.90 -17.36 71.56
C ALA A 110 21.83 -15.83 71.46
N ARG A 111 22.97 -15.12 71.50
CA ARG A 111 23.01 -13.66 71.30
C ARG A 111 22.67 -13.22 69.88
N VAL A 112 23.12 -13.96 68.86
CA VAL A 112 22.76 -13.68 67.46
C VAL A 112 21.27 -13.92 67.23
N VAL A 113 20.72 -14.98 67.81
CA VAL A 113 19.28 -15.29 67.77
C VAL A 113 18.47 -14.26 68.54
N ASP A 114 18.89 -13.83 69.73
CA ASP A 114 18.18 -12.79 70.51
C ASP A 114 18.24 -11.41 69.82
N LYS A 115 19.37 -11.09 69.15
CA LYS A 115 19.50 -9.91 68.29
C LYS A 115 18.61 -10.00 67.06
N TYR A 116 18.48 -11.18 66.44
CA TYR A 116 17.58 -11.44 65.32
C TYR A 116 16.11 -11.34 65.75
N LEU A 117 15.74 -11.91 66.89
CA LEU A 117 14.39 -11.87 67.44
C LEU A 117 13.97 -10.44 67.80
N LYS A 118 14.83 -9.65 68.46
CA LYS A 118 14.57 -8.22 68.70
C LYS A 118 14.46 -7.40 67.40
N SER A 119 15.24 -7.75 66.37
CA SER A 119 15.11 -7.13 65.05
C SER A 119 13.78 -7.50 64.37
N MET A 120 13.28 -8.73 64.54
CA MET A 120 11.99 -9.16 64.02
C MET A 120 10.82 -8.51 64.76
N ASP A 121 10.93 -8.31 66.07
CA ASP A 121 9.90 -7.63 66.88
C ASP A 121 9.75 -6.13 66.50
N SER A 122 10.85 -5.45 66.18
CA SER A 122 10.81 -4.04 65.72
C SER A 122 10.33 -3.87 64.27
N LEU A 123 10.55 -4.87 63.40
CA LEU A 123 9.96 -4.94 62.05
C LEU A 123 8.46 -5.28 62.10
N SER A 124 8.03 -6.04 63.11
CA SER A 124 6.63 -6.39 63.35
C SER A 124 5.76 -5.18 63.68
N THR A 125 6.21 -4.24 64.53
CA THR A 125 5.39 -3.06 64.89
C THR A 125 5.13 -2.12 63.70
N LYS A 126 6.15 -1.84 62.87
CA LYS A 126 5.96 -1.05 61.63
C LYS A 126 5.06 -1.77 60.63
N GLU A 127 5.13 -3.10 60.57
CA GLU A 127 4.26 -3.90 59.70
C GLU A 127 2.81 -3.91 60.21
N VAL A 128 2.61 -4.02 61.53
CA VAL A 128 1.30 -3.89 62.17
C VAL A 128 0.69 -2.53 61.87
N ASP A 129 1.44 -1.44 62.04
CA ASP A 129 1.00 -0.09 61.69
C ASP A 129 0.58 0.01 60.21
N ARG A 130 1.31 -0.62 59.29
CA ARG A 130 0.96 -0.65 57.86
C ARG A 130 -0.34 -1.43 57.64
N ILE A 131 -0.49 -2.58 58.29
CA ILE A 131 -1.69 -3.42 58.22
C ILE A 131 -2.91 -2.66 58.72
N GLU A 132 -2.80 -1.92 59.83
CA GLU A 132 -3.89 -1.11 60.37
C GLU A 132 -4.27 0.03 59.44
N LYS A 133 -3.29 0.72 58.84
CA LYS A 133 -3.56 1.78 57.86
C LYS A 133 -4.28 1.24 56.63
N TRP A 134 -3.89 0.08 56.12
CA TRP A 134 -4.58 -0.55 54.98
C TRP A 134 -5.96 -1.10 55.34
N ARG A 135 -6.14 -1.64 56.55
CA ARG A 135 -7.45 -1.98 57.12
C ARG A 135 -8.38 -0.77 57.12
N ASP A 136 -7.87 0.40 57.49
CA ASP A 136 -8.67 1.62 57.55
C ASP A 136 -8.95 2.21 56.16
N MET A 137 -8.13 1.92 55.16
CA MET A 137 -8.29 2.39 53.78
C MET A 137 -9.26 1.54 52.94
N LEU A 138 -9.41 0.26 53.25
CA LEU A 138 -10.30 -0.66 52.53
C LEU A 138 -11.62 -0.86 53.28
N GLN A 139 -12.70 -1.05 52.53
CA GLN A 139 -14.01 -1.41 53.10
C GLN A 139 -14.65 -2.55 52.30
N PRO A 140 -15.41 -3.45 52.97
CA PRO A 140 -16.14 -4.49 52.29
C PRO A 140 -17.22 -3.88 51.39
N LYS A 141 -17.19 -4.22 50.09
CA LYS A 141 -18.21 -3.83 49.11
C LYS A 141 -19.33 -4.87 49.03
N GLN A 142 -18.98 -6.16 49.10
CA GLN A 142 -19.93 -7.27 49.05
C GLN A 142 -19.48 -8.41 49.96
N ARG A 143 -20.45 -9.04 50.61
CA ARG A 143 -20.27 -10.29 51.35
C ARG A 143 -21.01 -11.44 50.66
N ASP A 144 -20.48 -12.64 50.77
CA ASP A 144 -21.17 -13.87 50.35
C ASP A 144 -22.26 -14.27 51.37
N HIS A 145 -23.00 -15.35 51.08
CA HIS A 145 -24.03 -15.86 51.98
C HIS A 145 -23.47 -16.32 53.34
N GLY A 146 -22.17 -16.67 53.39
CA GLY A 146 -21.43 -17.01 54.61
C GLY A 146 -20.85 -15.80 55.34
N SER A 147 -21.20 -14.57 54.96
CA SER A 147 -20.66 -13.32 55.51
C SER A 147 -19.16 -13.07 55.26
N ASN A 148 -18.47 -13.90 54.46
CA ASN A 148 -17.12 -13.62 54.00
C ASN A 148 -17.14 -12.47 53.00
N ILE A 149 -16.09 -11.65 53.02
CA ILE A 149 -15.99 -10.49 52.12
C ILE A 149 -15.55 -10.98 50.75
N ARG A 150 -16.43 -10.87 49.75
CA ARG A 150 -16.17 -11.31 48.37
C ARG A 150 -15.45 -10.25 47.55
N LEU A 151 -15.80 -8.98 47.77
CA LEU A 151 -15.24 -7.82 47.06
C LEU A 151 -14.89 -6.71 48.03
N TRP A 152 -13.71 -6.12 47.82
CA TRP A 152 -13.24 -4.94 48.53
C TRP A 152 -13.41 -3.68 47.68
N ARG A 153 -13.39 -2.52 48.33
CA ARG A 153 -13.33 -1.21 47.68
C ARG A 153 -12.50 -0.26 48.51
N LEU A 154 -11.73 0.62 47.85
CA LEU A 154 -11.07 1.75 48.48
C LEU A 154 -12.09 2.77 49.01
N LYS A 155 -11.91 3.22 50.25
CA LYS A 155 -12.78 4.25 50.83
C LYS A 155 -12.61 5.57 50.06
N ARG A 156 -13.74 6.17 49.65
CA ARG A 156 -13.77 7.45 48.91
C ARG A 156 -13.18 8.64 49.69
N SER A 157 -13.05 8.52 51.01
CA SER A 157 -12.53 9.56 51.90
C SER A 157 -11.01 9.79 51.79
N PHE A 158 -10.28 8.95 51.06
CA PHE A 158 -8.83 9.09 50.92
C PHE A 158 -8.46 9.75 49.59
N ASN A 159 -7.68 10.83 49.65
CA ASN A 159 -7.10 11.48 48.47
C ASN A 159 -6.13 10.54 47.74
N GLN A 160 -6.12 10.58 46.41
CA GLN A 160 -5.22 9.79 45.56
C GLN A 160 -3.74 9.96 45.93
N HIS A 161 -3.33 11.16 46.32
CA HIS A 161 -1.97 11.43 46.77
C HIS A 161 -1.59 10.70 48.08
N THR A 162 -2.54 10.51 48.99
CA THR A 162 -2.31 9.69 50.19
C THR A 162 -2.13 8.23 49.80
N LEU A 163 -2.93 7.73 48.86
CA LEU A 163 -2.81 6.36 48.34
C LEU A 163 -1.45 6.14 47.65
N ALA A 164 -1.04 7.04 46.75
CA ALA A 164 0.27 7.02 46.10
C ALA A 164 1.42 6.92 47.12
N ARG A 165 1.45 7.79 48.14
CA ARG A 165 2.46 7.75 49.22
C ARG A 165 2.45 6.44 50.02
N ARG A 166 1.30 5.78 50.13
CA ARG A 166 1.18 4.49 50.82
C ARG A 166 1.66 3.34 49.94
N LEU A 167 1.38 3.38 48.64
CA LEU A 167 1.85 2.39 47.67
C LEU A 167 3.37 2.42 47.55
N VAL A 168 4.00 3.60 47.54
CA VAL A 168 5.46 3.72 47.57
C VAL A 168 6.07 3.00 48.77
N LYS A 169 5.38 2.96 49.93
CA LYS A 169 5.82 2.24 51.15
C LYS A 169 5.49 0.74 51.13
N GLY A 170 4.75 0.27 50.13
CA GLY A 170 4.32 -1.11 49.93
C GLY A 170 2.98 -1.45 50.56
N VAL A 171 2.25 -2.36 49.89
CA VAL A 171 1.03 -2.98 50.42
C VAL A 171 1.42 -4.20 51.27
N PRO A 172 0.90 -4.36 52.50
CA PRO A 172 1.09 -5.58 53.28
C PRO A 172 0.52 -6.81 52.59
N ASP A 173 1.19 -7.96 52.72
CA ASP A 173 0.81 -9.21 52.03
C ASP A 173 -0.65 -9.62 52.26
N ARG A 174 -1.15 -9.44 53.49
CA ARG A 174 -2.54 -9.76 53.86
C ARG A 174 -3.59 -8.93 53.11
N TRP A 175 -3.24 -7.73 52.69
CA TRP A 175 -4.14 -6.78 52.03
C TRP A 175 -3.94 -6.68 50.52
N ARG A 176 -2.88 -7.27 49.98
CA ARG A 176 -2.47 -7.11 48.57
C ARG A 176 -3.54 -7.53 47.58
N ALA A 177 -4.12 -8.73 47.75
CA ALA A 177 -5.18 -9.23 46.89
C ALA A 177 -6.38 -8.28 46.81
N ALA A 178 -6.80 -7.76 47.97
CA ALA A 178 -7.91 -6.81 48.08
C ALA A 178 -7.57 -5.43 47.49
N ALA A 179 -6.34 -4.95 47.71
CA ALA A 179 -5.86 -3.67 47.22
C ALA A 179 -5.76 -3.66 45.69
N TRP A 180 -5.12 -4.68 45.11
CA TRP A 180 -4.97 -4.83 43.66
C TRP A 180 -6.32 -4.92 42.96
N GLU A 181 -7.24 -5.76 43.46
CA GLU A 181 -8.60 -5.88 42.91
C GLU A 181 -9.34 -4.53 42.98
N SER A 182 -9.24 -3.83 44.11
CA SER A 182 -9.92 -2.54 44.31
C SER A 182 -9.39 -1.45 43.38
N MET A 183 -8.06 -1.33 43.23
CA MET A 183 -7.41 -0.34 42.36
C MET A 183 -7.69 -0.62 40.89
N LEU A 184 -7.59 -1.90 40.48
CA LEU A 184 -7.86 -2.29 39.11
C LEU A 184 -9.30 -2.02 38.70
N LEU A 185 -10.28 -2.37 39.55
CA LEU A 185 -11.69 -2.06 39.29
C LEU A 185 -11.96 -0.56 39.26
N GLN A 186 -11.29 0.23 40.11
CA GLN A 186 -11.38 1.69 40.07
C GLN A 186 -10.84 2.26 38.75
N ASN A 187 -9.72 1.74 38.25
CA ASN A 187 -9.14 2.16 36.97
C ASN A 187 -10.04 1.79 35.78
N ILE A 188 -10.73 0.64 35.84
CA ILE A 188 -11.72 0.23 34.84
C ILE A 188 -12.95 1.15 34.86
N ASP A 189 -13.46 1.50 36.05
CA ASP A 189 -14.58 2.45 36.18
C ASP A 189 -14.21 3.83 35.57
N ASN A 190 -12.93 4.19 35.59
CA ASN A 190 -12.38 5.38 34.96
C ASN A 190 -11.99 5.18 33.47
N GLN A 191 -12.50 4.12 32.81
CA GLN A 191 -12.23 3.78 31.40
C GLN A 191 -10.73 3.59 31.05
N GLY A 192 -9.90 3.18 32.01
CA GLY A 192 -8.45 3.01 31.78
C GLY A 192 -7.66 4.32 31.84
N THR A 193 -8.22 5.40 32.39
CA THR A 193 -7.44 6.60 32.75
C THR A 193 -6.73 6.37 34.08
N PHE A 194 -5.40 6.38 34.05
CA PHE A 194 -4.56 6.12 35.23
C PHE A 194 -4.22 7.40 35.99
N PRO A 195 -4.25 7.40 37.33
CA PRO A 195 -3.78 8.53 38.14
C PRO A 195 -2.31 8.86 37.88
N ARG A 196 -1.95 10.14 37.74
CA ARG A 196 -0.55 10.60 37.68
C ARG A 196 -0.05 11.06 39.04
N PRO A 197 1.25 10.91 39.37
CA PRO A 197 1.79 11.49 40.58
C PRO A 197 1.80 13.03 40.38
N TYR A 198 1.28 13.77 41.37
CA TYR A 198 1.09 15.23 41.34
C TYR A 198 0.11 15.81 40.30
N TYR A 199 -1.19 15.67 40.55
CA TYR A 199 -2.14 16.71 40.16
C TYR A 199 -2.95 17.20 41.37
N ASN A 200 -2.82 18.50 41.65
CA ASN A 200 -3.50 19.21 42.72
C ASN A 200 -4.93 19.52 42.25
N SER A 201 -5.93 19.00 42.95
CA SER A 201 -7.36 19.16 42.65
C SER A 201 -7.92 20.58 42.86
N ASN A 202 -7.08 21.61 42.79
CA ASN A 202 -7.47 23.00 43.07
C ASN A 202 -7.45 23.92 41.84
N ALA A 203 -7.16 23.40 40.64
CA ALA A 203 -7.51 24.11 39.41
C ALA A 203 -8.97 23.80 39.08
N SER A 204 -9.88 24.55 39.70
CA SER A 204 -11.25 24.72 39.23
C SER A 204 -11.23 25.38 37.85
N VAL A 205 -11.01 24.59 36.80
CA VAL A 205 -11.44 24.92 35.46
C VAL A 205 -12.60 23.98 35.17
N SER A 206 -13.77 24.57 35.07
CA SER A 206 -15.08 23.96 34.90
C SER A 206 -15.03 22.67 34.08
N SER A 207 -15.35 21.55 34.71
CA SER A 207 -15.63 20.26 34.08
C SER A 207 -16.98 20.27 33.36
N ASP A 208 -17.31 21.35 32.66
CA ASP A 208 -18.49 21.47 31.83
C ASP A 208 -18.10 21.36 30.37
N LYS A 209 -18.43 20.19 29.81
CA LYS A 209 -18.55 19.90 28.38
C LYS A 209 -17.27 20.00 27.54
N MET A 210 -16.52 18.90 27.49
CA MET A 210 -16.12 18.36 26.18
C MET A 210 -15.91 16.85 26.26
N SER A 211 -16.99 16.10 26.02
CA SER A 211 -16.92 14.71 25.55
C SER A 211 -16.23 14.73 24.17
N ILE A 212 -14.90 14.78 24.16
CA ILE A 212 -14.13 14.42 22.98
C ILE A 212 -14.12 12.90 22.98
N LYS A 213 -14.92 12.29 22.10
CA LYS A 213 -14.76 10.89 21.71
C LYS A 213 -13.35 10.74 21.17
N SER A 214 -12.40 10.36 22.02
CA SER A 214 -11.10 9.86 21.60
C SER A 214 -11.35 8.70 20.64
N GLY A 215 -10.97 8.91 19.38
CA GLY A 215 -11.18 7.98 18.27
C GLY A 215 -10.29 6.75 18.32
N TYR A 216 -9.69 6.41 19.47
CA TYR A 216 -9.12 5.10 19.69
C TYR A 216 -10.26 4.11 19.98
N LYS A 217 -10.88 3.62 18.91
CA LYS A 217 -11.53 2.31 18.98
C LYS A 217 -10.41 1.30 19.24
N ALA A 218 -10.43 0.68 20.43
CA ALA A 218 -9.76 -0.59 20.61
C ALA A 218 -10.11 -1.49 19.41
N PRO A 219 -9.13 -2.19 18.81
CA PRO A 219 -9.38 -3.00 17.62
C PRO A 219 -10.52 -3.96 17.92
N SER A 220 -11.49 -3.99 17.02
CA SER A 220 -12.64 -4.88 17.07
C SER A 220 -12.17 -6.33 16.95
N THR A 221 -11.89 -6.97 18.07
CA THR A 221 -11.80 -8.43 18.15
C THR A 221 -13.19 -8.96 18.53
N ARG A 222 -13.86 -9.53 17.54
CA ARG A 222 -15.03 -10.41 17.71
C ARG A 222 -14.69 -11.53 18.70
N SER A 223 -15.00 -11.33 19.98
CA SER A 223 -15.14 -12.43 20.95
C SER A 223 -15.75 -11.96 22.28
N ILE A 224 -16.73 -11.04 22.22
CA ILE A 224 -17.80 -10.85 23.22
C ILE A 224 -19.04 -10.30 22.47
N GLU A 225 -19.48 -10.99 21.42
CA GLU A 225 -20.79 -10.75 20.80
C GLU A 225 -21.57 -12.07 20.84
N THR A 226 -21.98 -12.45 22.04
CA THR A 226 -23.19 -13.27 22.17
C THR A 226 -23.80 -12.97 23.54
N ILE A 227 -25.10 -12.64 23.49
CA ILE A 227 -26.07 -12.58 24.61
C ILE A 227 -26.32 -11.18 25.21
N GLY A 228 -27.30 -10.49 24.61
CA GLY A 228 -28.44 -9.92 25.34
C GLY A 228 -28.44 -8.42 25.67
N GLU A 229 -28.78 -7.56 24.70
CA GLU A 229 -29.42 -6.26 24.96
C GLU A 229 -30.94 -6.42 24.79
N GLU A 230 -31.69 -6.48 25.90
CA GLU A 230 -33.07 -6.00 25.95
C GLU A 230 -33.33 -5.33 27.32
N THR A 231 -34.01 -4.18 27.25
CA THR A 231 -34.73 -3.42 28.28
C THR A 231 -34.01 -2.51 29.29
N GLU A 232 -34.29 -1.21 29.06
CA GLU A 232 -34.79 -0.17 29.99
C GLU A 232 -33.86 0.97 30.47
N GLU A 233 -34.41 2.17 30.26
CA GLU A 233 -33.87 3.49 30.50
C GLU A 233 -33.77 3.84 31.99
N GLY A 234 -32.76 4.66 32.33
CA GLY A 234 -32.83 5.59 33.45
C GLY A 234 -32.33 5.07 34.80
N SER A 235 -31.03 5.25 35.08
CA SER A 235 -30.50 5.79 36.35
C SER A 235 -28.98 5.66 36.39
N SER A 236 -28.31 6.71 36.87
CA SER A 236 -26.87 6.83 37.07
C SER A 236 -26.34 5.78 38.05
N ASN A 237 -25.80 4.65 37.54
CA ASN A 237 -25.17 3.63 38.38
C ASN A 237 -23.95 2.97 37.69
N SER A 238 -22.83 3.70 37.57
CA SER A 238 -21.57 3.18 37.01
C SER A 238 -21.01 1.94 37.74
N GLY A 239 -21.40 1.72 39.00
CA GLY A 239 -20.93 0.60 39.81
C GLY A 239 -21.47 -0.79 39.45
N HIS A 240 -22.42 -0.90 38.52
CA HIS A 240 -22.95 -2.19 38.04
C HIS A 240 -22.11 -2.81 36.92
N SER A 241 -21.40 -1.99 36.12
CA SER A 241 -20.65 -2.45 34.93
C SER A 241 -19.44 -3.32 35.29
N SER A 242 -18.54 -2.84 36.14
CA SER A 242 -17.30 -3.54 36.51
C SER A 242 -17.54 -4.80 37.37
N LYS A 243 -18.68 -4.88 38.06
CA LYS A 243 -19.13 -6.08 38.79
C LYS A 243 -19.45 -7.23 37.82
N SER A 244 -20.22 -6.93 36.78
CA SER A 244 -20.60 -7.89 35.75
C SER A 244 -19.36 -8.50 35.09
N ILE A 245 -18.32 -7.68 34.87
CA ILE A 245 -17.09 -8.11 34.20
C ILE A 245 -16.35 -9.21 34.97
N MET A 246 -16.10 -9.04 36.28
CA MET A 246 -15.38 -10.06 37.08
C MET A 246 -16.13 -11.38 37.18
N GLU A 247 -17.46 -11.33 37.36
CA GLU A 247 -18.29 -12.53 37.42
C GLU A 247 -18.35 -13.24 36.05
N THR A 248 -18.41 -12.46 34.97
CA THR A 248 -18.40 -12.98 33.60
C THR A 248 -17.07 -13.66 33.28
N LEU A 249 -15.94 -13.04 33.63
CA LEU A 249 -14.61 -13.62 33.41
C LEU A 249 -14.40 -14.89 34.24
N SER A 250 -14.93 -14.94 35.46
CA SER A 250 -14.86 -16.14 36.30
C SER A 250 -15.65 -17.30 35.70
N ARG A 251 -16.86 -17.05 35.14
CA ARG A 251 -17.62 -18.06 34.40
C ARG A 251 -16.89 -18.51 33.14
N GLN A 252 -16.36 -17.56 32.38
CA GLN A 252 -15.61 -17.84 31.16
C GLN A 252 -14.41 -18.74 31.41
N TYR A 253 -13.73 -18.62 32.56
CA TYR A 253 -12.63 -19.52 32.93
C TYR A 253 -13.08 -20.99 33.01
N PHE A 254 -14.26 -21.26 33.57
CA PHE A 254 -14.80 -22.62 33.64
C PHE A 254 -15.23 -23.14 32.28
N ASP A 255 -15.92 -22.31 31.49
CA ASP A 255 -16.37 -22.69 30.15
C ASP A 255 -15.17 -23.06 29.27
N ARG A 256 -14.11 -22.25 29.32
CA ARG A 256 -12.89 -22.43 28.51
C ARG A 256 -12.05 -23.64 28.88
N GLN A 257 -12.12 -24.16 30.11
CA GLN A 257 -11.38 -25.38 30.48
C GLN A 257 -11.83 -26.62 29.69
N SER A 258 -13.06 -26.61 29.16
CA SER A 258 -13.57 -27.71 28.34
C SER A 258 -13.07 -27.67 26.89
N GLU A 259 -12.54 -26.53 26.43
CA GLU A 259 -12.14 -26.31 25.04
C GLU A 259 -10.68 -26.75 24.78
N PRO A 260 -10.33 -27.27 23.60
CA PRO A 260 -8.94 -27.53 23.22
C PRO A 260 -8.15 -26.28 22.90
N SER A 261 -6.90 -26.18 23.37
CA SER A 261 -5.96 -25.16 22.92
C SER A 261 -4.81 -25.79 22.14
N SER A 262 -4.39 -25.13 21.06
CA SER A 262 -3.17 -25.53 20.32
C SER A 262 -1.89 -25.32 21.13
N TYR A 263 -1.95 -24.60 22.25
CA TYR A 263 -0.79 -24.23 23.06
C TYR A 263 -0.56 -25.15 24.26
N ASP A 264 -1.42 -26.15 24.50
CA ASP A 264 -1.38 -26.99 25.71
C ASP A 264 -0.03 -27.68 25.93
N ILE A 265 0.56 -28.20 24.86
CA ILE A 265 1.88 -28.86 24.90
C ILE A 265 2.96 -27.86 25.33
N GLN A 266 2.95 -26.66 24.73
CA GLN A 266 3.91 -25.61 25.06
C GLN A 266 3.75 -25.14 26.52
N ILE A 267 2.50 -24.99 26.98
CA ILE A 267 2.20 -24.58 28.36
C ILE A 267 2.71 -25.65 29.34
N ASP A 268 2.46 -26.95 29.10
CA ASP A 268 2.94 -28.02 30.00
C ASP A 268 4.47 -28.08 30.12
N LEU A 269 5.18 -27.80 29.02
CA LEU A 269 6.64 -27.70 29.00
C LEU A 269 7.17 -26.47 29.75
N ASP A 270 6.43 -25.36 29.74
CA ASP A 270 6.86 -24.09 30.34
C ASP A 270 6.52 -23.97 31.84
N VAL A 271 5.40 -24.53 32.28
CA VAL A 271 4.95 -24.53 33.70
C VAL A 271 6.06 -24.92 34.71
N PRO A 272 6.82 -26.02 34.55
CA PRO A 272 7.81 -26.44 35.55
C PRO A 272 9.06 -25.55 35.55
N ARG A 273 9.34 -24.86 34.44
CA ARG A 273 10.48 -23.96 34.25
C ARG A 273 10.16 -22.51 34.68
N THR A 274 8.88 -22.20 34.89
CA THR A 274 8.39 -20.84 35.15
C THR A 274 8.73 -20.33 36.56
N ILE A 275 8.39 -21.08 37.62
CA ILE A 275 8.74 -20.77 39.02
C ILE A 275 9.16 -22.06 39.75
N SER A 276 10.42 -22.46 39.58
CA SER A 276 10.95 -23.68 40.23
C SER A 276 11.27 -23.51 41.72
N GLY A 277 11.48 -22.27 42.19
CA GLY A 277 11.91 -21.98 43.56
C GLY A 277 10.79 -21.74 44.59
N HIS A 278 9.52 -21.65 44.18
CA HIS A 278 8.41 -21.33 45.09
C HIS A 278 7.68 -22.59 45.54
N PHE A 279 7.31 -22.65 46.83
CA PHE A 279 6.74 -23.86 47.43
C PHE A 279 5.42 -24.33 46.77
N LEU A 280 4.66 -23.40 46.18
CA LEU A 280 3.40 -23.74 45.50
C LEU A 280 3.63 -24.50 44.18
N PHE A 281 4.78 -24.28 43.52
CA PHE A 281 5.05 -24.74 42.16
C PHE A 281 6.20 -25.75 42.05
N HIS A 282 6.81 -26.15 43.17
CA HIS A 282 7.97 -27.06 43.15
C HIS A 282 7.64 -28.50 42.74
N ASN A 283 6.42 -28.97 43.01
CA ASN A 283 5.98 -30.33 42.68
C ASN A 283 5.45 -30.39 41.25
N ARG A 284 6.05 -31.25 40.41
CA ARG A 284 5.55 -31.55 39.07
C ARG A 284 4.14 -32.11 39.16
N TYR A 285 3.21 -31.53 38.39
CA TYR A 285 1.77 -31.85 38.46
C TYR A 285 1.13 -31.70 39.86
N GLY A 286 1.78 -30.97 40.77
CA GLY A 286 1.17 -30.56 42.03
C GLY A 286 0.06 -29.54 41.81
N LEU A 287 -0.76 -29.30 42.85
CA LEU A 287 -1.91 -28.39 42.79
C LEU A 287 -1.58 -27.03 42.17
N GLY A 288 -0.45 -26.41 42.55
CA GLY A 288 -0.05 -25.12 41.99
C GLY A 288 0.30 -25.16 40.51
N GLN A 289 1.04 -26.17 40.05
CA GLN A 289 1.38 -26.32 38.63
C GLN A 289 0.14 -26.62 37.79
N ARG A 290 -0.79 -27.44 38.29
CA ARG A 290 -2.06 -27.74 37.63
C ARG A 290 -2.94 -26.49 37.51
N ASN A 291 -3.08 -25.72 38.59
CA ASN A 291 -3.81 -24.45 38.54
C ASN A 291 -3.16 -23.44 37.58
N LEU A 292 -1.82 -23.40 37.51
CA LEU A 292 -1.10 -22.57 36.55
C LEU A 292 -1.37 -23.00 35.11
N PHE A 293 -1.35 -24.31 34.86
CA PHE A 293 -1.70 -24.88 33.56
C PHE A 293 -3.13 -24.47 33.16
N HIS A 294 -4.13 -24.65 34.03
CA HIS A 294 -5.52 -24.28 33.71
C HIS A 294 -5.73 -22.79 33.45
N VAL A 295 -5.09 -21.91 34.23
CA VAL A 295 -5.18 -20.46 34.02
C VAL A 295 -4.57 -20.05 32.68
N LEU A 296 -3.39 -20.58 32.35
CA LEU A 296 -2.72 -20.29 31.08
C LEU A 296 -3.45 -20.91 29.88
N HIS A 297 -3.98 -22.12 30.04
CA HIS A 297 -4.81 -22.78 29.04
C HIS A 297 -6.03 -21.93 28.71
N ALA A 298 -6.84 -21.57 29.72
CA ALA A 298 -8.02 -20.74 29.51
C ALA A 298 -7.67 -19.37 28.89
N PHE A 299 -6.52 -18.79 29.28
CA PHE A 299 -6.03 -17.53 28.70
C PHE A 299 -5.56 -17.68 27.25
N SER A 300 -4.96 -18.81 26.88
CA SER A 300 -4.45 -19.08 25.53
C SER A 300 -5.54 -19.14 24.45
N LEU A 301 -6.81 -19.29 24.84
CA LEU A 301 -7.96 -19.27 23.94
C LEU A 301 -8.43 -17.84 23.61
N GLN A 302 -7.73 -16.82 24.11
CA GLN A 302 -7.90 -15.43 23.70
C GLN A 302 -7.21 -15.18 22.34
N PRO A 303 -7.56 -14.10 21.61
CA PRO A 303 -7.06 -13.86 20.25
C PRO A 303 -5.54 -13.87 20.09
N ASN A 304 -4.79 -13.48 21.12
CA ASN A 304 -3.33 -13.42 21.09
C ASN A 304 -2.64 -14.76 21.40
N GLY A 305 -3.38 -15.77 21.85
CA GLY A 305 -2.80 -17.06 22.22
C GLY A 305 -1.97 -17.02 23.50
N TYR A 306 -1.13 -18.04 23.67
CA TYR A 306 -0.10 -18.10 24.71
C TYR A 306 1.25 -17.62 24.15
N CYS A 307 1.92 -16.73 24.89
CA CYS A 307 3.29 -16.32 24.61
C CYS A 307 4.21 -16.67 25.77
N GLN A 308 5.42 -17.13 25.44
CA GLN A 308 6.46 -17.42 26.43
C GLN A 308 6.75 -16.16 27.26
N GLY A 309 6.66 -16.29 28.58
CA GLY A 309 6.81 -15.19 29.54
C GLY A 309 5.50 -14.70 30.18
N MET A 310 4.33 -15.17 29.73
CA MET A 310 3.07 -15.01 30.47
C MET A 310 3.01 -15.87 31.74
N GLY A 311 3.69 -17.02 31.74
CA GLY A 311 3.70 -17.97 32.86
C GLY A 311 4.03 -17.33 34.22
N PRO A 312 5.13 -16.58 34.35
CA PRO A 312 5.50 -15.94 35.62
C PRO A 312 4.45 -14.93 36.11
N ILE A 313 3.75 -14.25 35.21
CA ILE A 313 2.70 -13.28 35.54
C ILE A 313 1.49 -14.01 36.15
N ALA A 314 1.02 -15.07 35.48
CA ALA A 314 -0.08 -15.90 35.97
C ALA A 314 0.28 -16.57 37.31
N ALA A 315 1.52 -17.01 37.47
CA ALA A 315 1.99 -17.63 38.70
C ALA A 315 2.07 -16.63 39.87
N THR A 316 2.48 -15.38 39.64
CA THR A 316 2.41 -14.31 40.65
C THR A 316 0.97 -14.03 41.08
N LEU A 317 0.01 -14.01 40.15
CA LEU A 317 -1.41 -13.84 40.47
C LEU A 317 -1.96 -15.00 41.29
N LEU A 318 -1.59 -16.24 40.96
CA LEU A 318 -2.01 -17.46 41.69
C LEU A 318 -1.49 -17.53 43.13
N CYS A 319 -0.42 -16.80 43.47
CA CYS A 319 0.01 -16.67 44.85
C CYS A 319 -1.03 -15.93 45.73
N TYR A 320 -1.88 -15.08 45.15
CA TYR A 320 -2.84 -14.24 45.89
C TYR A 320 -4.30 -14.57 45.59
N TYR A 321 -4.60 -15.14 44.43
CA TYR A 321 -5.97 -15.41 43.97
C TYR A 321 -6.25 -16.91 43.83
N GLU A 322 -7.53 -17.25 43.72
CA GLU A 322 -8.00 -18.53 43.19
C GLU A 322 -7.85 -18.54 41.67
N PRO A 323 -7.80 -19.71 41.00
CA PRO A 323 -7.49 -19.77 39.57
C PRO A 323 -8.47 -18.98 38.70
N GLU A 324 -9.77 -19.02 38.98
CA GLU A 324 -10.78 -18.20 38.26
C GLU A 324 -10.47 -16.70 38.35
N LYS A 325 -10.16 -16.23 39.56
CA LYS A 325 -9.83 -14.83 39.81
C LYS A 325 -8.47 -14.45 39.23
N ALA A 326 -7.49 -15.36 39.24
CA ALA A 326 -6.19 -15.15 38.61
C ALA A 326 -6.35 -14.99 37.09
N TYR A 327 -7.17 -15.83 36.45
CA TYR A 327 -7.55 -15.68 35.04
C TYR A 327 -8.25 -14.34 34.76
N ALA A 328 -9.20 -13.96 35.62
CA ALA A 328 -9.92 -12.69 35.47
C ALA A 328 -8.96 -11.49 35.59
N MET A 329 -8.10 -11.47 36.60
CA MET A 329 -7.09 -10.41 36.77
C MET A 329 -6.11 -10.36 35.60
N LEU A 330 -5.63 -11.50 35.10
CA LEU A 330 -4.75 -11.58 33.94
C LEU A 330 -5.43 -11.01 32.68
N SER A 331 -6.70 -11.37 32.45
CA SER A 331 -7.51 -10.86 31.33
C SER A 331 -7.74 -9.36 31.40
N LEU A 332 -7.87 -8.81 32.60
CA LEU A 332 -8.03 -7.38 32.80
C LEU A 332 -6.72 -6.62 32.62
N LEU A 333 -5.59 -7.20 33.04
CA LEU A 333 -4.26 -6.66 32.74
C LEU A 333 -4.00 -6.65 31.22
N ASP A 334 -4.32 -7.74 30.51
CA ASP A 334 -4.23 -7.80 29.04
C ASP A 334 -4.99 -6.65 28.37
N LYS A 335 -6.25 -6.47 28.77
CA LYS A 335 -7.17 -5.53 28.13
C LYS A 335 -6.94 -4.06 28.48
N TYR A 336 -6.66 -3.75 29.75
CA TYR A 336 -6.65 -2.36 30.23
C TYR A 336 -5.24 -1.81 30.48
N TYR A 337 -4.22 -2.66 30.64
CA TYR A 337 -2.84 -2.23 30.94
C TYR A 337 -1.90 -2.38 29.74
N GLY A 338 -2.44 -2.44 28.51
CA GLY A 338 -1.67 -2.47 27.27
C GLY A 338 -0.88 -3.77 27.01
N MET A 339 -1.03 -4.77 27.88
CA MET A 339 -0.32 -6.06 27.74
C MET A 339 -0.74 -6.81 26.47
N HIS A 340 -1.97 -6.59 25.98
CA HIS A 340 -2.42 -7.12 24.69
C HIS A 340 -1.43 -6.80 23.56
N ASP A 341 -1.01 -5.54 23.44
CA ASP A 341 -0.10 -5.11 22.38
C ASP A 341 1.36 -5.53 22.63
N VAL A 342 1.73 -5.76 23.89
CA VAL A 342 3.04 -6.31 24.27
C VAL A 342 3.17 -7.75 23.78
N PHE A 343 2.15 -8.60 23.95
CA PHE A 343 2.20 -10.01 23.58
C PHE A 343 1.68 -10.34 22.19
N LYS A 344 1.11 -9.35 21.49
CA LYS A 344 0.67 -9.50 20.10
C LYS A 344 1.83 -9.90 19.20
N HIS A 345 1.54 -10.65 18.13
CA HIS A 345 2.53 -11.07 17.16
C HIS A 345 3.35 -9.86 16.63
N GLY A 346 4.68 -9.99 16.68
CA GLY A 346 5.63 -8.91 16.35
C GLY A 346 5.98 -7.98 17.52
N PHE A 347 5.38 -8.19 18.71
CA PHE A 347 5.62 -7.44 19.94
C PHE A 347 5.56 -5.90 19.78
N PRO A 348 4.55 -5.31 19.09
CA PRO A 348 4.54 -3.88 18.80
C PRO A 348 4.56 -3.02 20.07
N GLY A 349 3.78 -3.37 21.10
CA GLY A 349 3.77 -2.63 22.36
C GLY A 349 5.07 -2.77 23.15
N LEU A 350 5.75 -3.92 23.06
CA LEU A 350 7.07 -4.10 23.66
C LEU A 350 8.09 -3.18 23.01
N LEU A 351 8.14 -3.15 21.68
CA LEU A 351 9.08 -2.32 20.92
C LEU A 351 8.84 -0.83 21.19
N GLU A 352 7.57 -0.42 21.34
CA GLU A 352 7.21 0.92 21.77
C GLU A 352 7.74 1.22 23.18
N HIS A 353 7.49 0.36 24.17
CA HIS A 353 8.01 0.56 25.52
C HIS A 353 9.53 0.61 25.58
N LEU A 354 10.22 -0.24 24.80
CA LEU A 354 11.68 -0.23 24.69
C LEU A 354 12.19 1.07 24.06
N HIS A 355 11.50 1.60 23.06
CA HIS A 355 11.87 2.86 22.42
C HIS A 355 11.67 4.05 23.37
N VAL A 356 10.53 4.10 24.06
CA VAL A 356 10.25 5.14 25.07
C VAL A 356 11.27 5.08 26.21
N GLN A 357 11.61 3.88 26.68
CA GLN A 357 12.67 3.69 27.68
C GLN A 357 14.00 4.28 27.18
N ASP A 358 14.38 4.00 25.93
CA ASP A 358 15.66 4.43 25.36
C ASP A 358 15.75 5.96 25.24
N GLU A 359 14.69 6.61 24.77
CA GLU A 359 14.62 8.09 24.73
C GLU A 359 14.60 8.70 26.14
N LEU A 360 13.93 8.08 27.12
CA LEU A 360 13.99 8.53 28.52
C LEU A 360 15.40 8.38 29.11
N VAL A 361 16.12 7.30 28.81
CA VAL A 361 17.52 7.11 29.23
C VAL A 361 18.41 8.17 28.59
N LYS A 362 18.20 8.51 27.32
CA LYS A 362 18.93 9.57 26.63
C LYS A 362 18.69 10.96 27.24
N LEU A 363 17.46 11.25 27.66
CA LEU A 363 17.11 12.51 28.32
C LEU A 363 17.63 12.59 29.76
N THR A 364 17.47 11.52 30.53
CA THR A 364 17.76 11.51 31.97
C THR A 364 19.21 11.11 32.31
N MET A 365 19.85 10.30 31.47
CA MET A 365 21.18 9.70 31.68
C MET A 365 22.02 9.69 30.38
N PRO A 366 22.32 10.84 29.75
CA PRO A 366 22.93 10.91 28.43
C PRO A 366 24.29 10.18 28.34
N LYS A 367 25.12 10.25 29.39
CA LYS A 367 26.41 9.56 29.44
C LYS A 367 26.28 8.03 29.39
N MET A 368 25.22 7.51 30.01
CA MET A 368 24.94 6.07 29.98
C MET A 368 24.44 5.65 28.60
N PHE A 369 23.55 6.46 28.01
CA PHE A 369 23.08 6.24 26.64
C PHE A 369 24.24 6.23 25.63
N GLU A 370 25.14 7.21 25.69
CA GLU A 370 26.33 7.25 24.82
C GLU A 370 27.21 6.00 24.96
N LYS A 371 27.42 5.50 26.18
CA LYS A 371 28.21 4.29 26.41
C LYS A 371 27.50 3.03 25.88
N LEU A 372 26.19 2.92 26.05
CA LEU A 372 25.40 1.81 25.48
C LEU A 372 25.42 1.82 23.96
N ASP A 373 25.34 3.00 23.34
CA ASP A 373 25.42 3.17 21.88
C ASP A 373 26.82 2.86 21.34
N GLN A 374 27.88 3.32 22.02
CA GLN A 374 29.28 2.99 21.69
C GLN A 374 29.56 1.48 21.72
N GLU A 375 29.04 0.78 22.72
CA GLU A 375 29.22 -0.67 22.87
C GLU A 375 28.18 -1.49 22.08
N ASN A 376 27.28 -0.85 21.32
CA ASN A 376 26.21 -1.47 20.54
C ASN A 376 25.30 -2.40 21.37
N VAL A 377 24.85 -1.94 22.54
CA VAL A 377 23.91 -2.68 23.42
C VAL A 377 22.50 -2.10 23.29
N PRO A 378 21.65 -2.60 22.36
CA PRO A 378 20.28 -2.10 22.24
C PRO A 378 19.41 -2.60 23.40
N PRO A 379 18.35 -1.84 23.78
CA PRO A 379 17.42 -2.22 24.85
C PRO A 379 16.82 -3.63 24.72
N THR A 380 16.62 -4.11 23.49
CA THR A 380 16.10 -5.46 23.19
C THR A 380 16.99 -6.58 23.75
N SER A 381 18.29 -6.33 23.96
CA SER A 381 19.25 -7.33 24.43
C SER A 381 19.06 -7.69 25.91
N TYR A 382 18.53 -6.78 26.73
CA TYR A 382 18.41 -6.98 28.17
C TYR A 382 16.99 -6.77 28.71
N ALA A 383 16.25 -5.80 28.18
CA ALA A 383 14.96 -5.41 28.74
C ALA A 383 13.78 -6.25 28.23
N THR A 384 13.94 -7.01 27.14
CA THR A 384 12.89 -7.91 26.63
C THR A 384 12.32 -8.84 27.72
N LYS A 385 13.20 -9.46 28.52
CA LYS A 385 12.80 -10.28 29.67
C LYS A 385 12.05 -9.47 30.73
N TRP A 386 12.48 -8.24 30.99
CA TRP A 386 11.91 -7.38 32.04
C TRP A 386 10.45 -7.06 31.77
N TYR A 387 10.13 -6.63 30.55
CA TYR A 387 8.75 -6.28 30.16
C TYR A 387 7.85 -7.51 30.02
N ILE A 388 8.30 -8.53 29.27
CA ILE A 388 7.47 -9.73 29.00
C ILE A 388 7.13 -10.49 30.29
N THR A 389 8.00 -10.47 31.31
CA THR A 389 7.75 -11.18 32.57
C THR A 389 7.29 -10.28 33.72
N LEU A 390 7.06 -8.98 33.47
CA LEU A 390 6.82 -7.95 34.50
C LEU A 390 7.81 -8.06 35.67
N PHE A 391 9.09 -8.14 35.33
CA PHE A 391 10.27 -8.25 36.20
C PHE A 391 10.34 -9.53 37.07
N ALA A 392 9.51 -10.54 36.80
CA ALA A 392 9.64 -11.84 37.45
C ALA A 392 11.01 -12.46 37.16
N ASN A 393 11.62 -13.11 38.16
CA ASN A 393 12.97 -13.71 38.07
C ASN A 393 14.06 -12.72 37.58
N THR A 394 13.81 -11.42 37.69
CA THR A 394 14.77 -10.33 37.40
C THR A 394 15.13 -9.62 38.69
N VAL A 395 14.14 -9.39 39.55
CA VAL A 395 14.31 -8.82 40.90
C VAL A 395 13.77 -9.77 41.97
N PRO A 396 14.14 -9.61 43.26
CA PRO A 396 13.52 -10.34 44.37
C PRO A 396 11.99 -10.28 44.32
N PHE A 397 11.33 -11.40 44.64
CA PHE A 397 9.86 -11.48 44.61
C PHE A 397 9.19 -10.37 45.43
N LYS A 398 9.76 -10.03 46.59
CA LYS A 398 9.28 -8.90 47.42
C LYS A 398 9.34 -7.56 46.66
N THR A 399 10.43 -7.29 45.96
CA THR A 399 10.60 -6.08 45.14
C THR A 399 9.64 -6.07 43.95
N GLN A 400 9.46 -7.23 43.29
CA GLN A 400 8.47 -7.40 42.22
C GLN A 400 7.06 -7.04 42.69
N LEU A 401 6.65 -7.52 43.87
CA LEU A 401 5.32 -7.23 44.42
C LEU A 401 5.12 -5.73 44.70
N ARG A 402 6.14 -5.04 45.21
CA ARG A 402 6.09 -3.59 45.42
C ARG A 402 6.00 -2.81 44.10
N PHE A 403 6.69 -3.27 43.06
CA PHE A 403 6.52 -2.72 41.73
C PHE A 403 5.09 -2.95 41.21
N TRP A 404 4.52 -4.15 41.40
CA TRP A 404 3.14 -4.44 41.01
C TRP A 404 2.12 -3.57 41.75
N ASP A 405 2.37 -3.23 43.03
CA ASP A 405 1.56 -2.27 43.78
C ASP A 405 1.49 -0.90 43.07
N LEU A 406 2.61 -0.43 42.51
CA LEU A 406 2.67 0.82 41.74
C LEU A 406 2.06 0.66 40.34
N MET A 407 2.38 -0.43 39.64
CA MET A 407 1.89 -0.70 38.28
C MET A 407 0.38 -0.79 38.22
N ILE A 408 -0.25 -1.47 39.19
CA ILE A 408 -1.72 -1.58 39.22
C ILE A 408 -2.37 -0.22 39.50
N PHE A 409 -1.66 0.72 40.14
CA PHE A 409 -2.19 2.06 40.37
C PHE A 409 -1.94 2.99 39.18
N TYR A 410 -0.69 3.11 38.73
CA TYR A 410 -0.21 4.06 37.72
C TYR A 410 -0.35 3.57 36.27
N GLY A 411 -0.62 2.28 36.04
CA GLY A 411 -0.78 1.72 34.70
C GLY A 411 0.53 1.29 34.02
N PRO A 412 0.53 1.17 32.68
CA PRO A 412 1.68 0.65 31.92
C PRO A 412 2.93 1.54 31.99
N ASP A 413 2.76 2.86 32.18
CA ASP A 413 3.88 3.80 32.28
C ASP A 413 4.81 3.46 33.47
N ALA A 414 4.25 2.86 34.53
CA ALA A 414 5.03 2.40 35.68
C ALA A 414 6.05 1.33 35.30
N VAL A 415 5.78 0.51 34.28
CA VAL A 415 6.70 -0.52 33.80
C VAL A 415 7.94 0.13 33.21
N VAL A 416 7.76 1.18 32.39
CA VAL A 416 8.85 1.96 31.79
C VAL A 416 9.60 2.77 32.84
N ALA A 417 8.88 3.43 33.76
CA ALA A 417 9.53 4.18 34.84
C ALA A 417 10.38 3.27 35.76
N PHE A 418 9.90 2.06 36.02
CA PHE A 418 10.64 1.08 36.82
C PHE A 418 11.88 0.56 36.08
N SER A 419 11.80 0.30 34.77
CA SER A 419 12.99 -0.09 33.98
C SER A 419 14.06 1.00 33.96
N VAL A 420 13.66 2.26 33.73
CA VAL A 420 14.56 3.42 33.79
C VAL A 420 15.18 3.56 35.20
N SER A 421 14.43 3.25 36.26
CA SER A 421 14.93 3.29 37.64
C SER A 421 15.96 2.20 37.94
N ILE A 422 15.80 0.99 37.39
CA ILE A 422 16.82 -0.06 37.48
C ILE A 422 18.10 0.38 36.76
N LEU A 423 17.97 0.94 35.55
CA LEU A 423 19.11 1.49 34.80
C LEU A 423 19.79 2.62 35.57
N TRP A 424 19.01 3.49 36.22
CA TRP A 424 19.54 4.52 37.10
C TRP A 424 20.38 3.90 38.23
N CYS A 425 19.92 2.85 38.90
CA CYS A 425 20.70 2.17 39.94
C CYS A 425 21.99 1.54 39.38
N LEU A 426 21.95 0.97 38.18
CA LEU A 426 23.09 0.30 37.54
C LEU A 426 24.07 1.27 36.83
N ARG A 427 23.71 2.54 36.68
CA ARG A 427 24.45 3.53 35.87
C ARG A 427 25.95 3.58 36.16
N HIS A 428 26.35 3.49 37.43
CA HIS A 428 27.76 3.60 37.82
C HIS A 428 28.59 2.41 37.35
N ASN A 429 28.01 1.21 37.30
CA ASN A 429 28.67 0.01 36.81
C ASN A 429 28.81 0.01 35.29
N ILE A 430 27.88 0.68 34.60
CA ILE A 430 27.83 0.74 33.13
C ILE A 430 28.74 1.84 32.59
N ILE A 431 28.79 3.01 33.24
CA ILE A 431 29.59 4.16 32.82
C ILE A 431 31.10 3.95 33.04
N ASP A 432 31.51 3.00 33.90
CA ASP A 432 32.92 2.74 34.18
C ASP A 432 33.72 2.47 32.90
N ALA A 433 34.89 3.08 32.76
CA ALA A 433 35.68 3.05 31.52
C ALA A 433 36.20 1.65 31.16
N LYS A 434 36.20 0.72 32.13
CA LYS A 434 36.60 -0.68 31.94
C LYS A 434 35.45 -1.58 31.50
N SER A 435 34.22 -1.07 31.40
CA SER A 435 33.07 -1.84 30.99
C SER A 435 33.10 -2.07 29.47
N ASN A 436 33.10 -3.35 29.09
CA ASN A 436 32.95 -3.80 27.70
C ASN A 436 31.53 -4.36 27.51
N PHE A 437 31.11 -4.54 26.25
CA PHE A 437 29.85 -5.21 25.87
C PHE A 437 29.43 -6.39 26.79
N GLU A 438 30.32 -7.37 27.03
CA GLU A 438 30.01 -8.55 27.85
C GLU A 438 29.76 -8.21 29.33
N THR A 439 30.55 -7.29 29.90
CA THR A 439 30.41 -6.88 31.31
C THR A 439 29.10 -6.13 31.51
N ILE A 440 28.74 -5.25 30.57
CA ILE A 440 27.50 -4.49 30.58
C ILE A 440 26.30 -5.44 30.47
N LEU A 441 26.30 -6.34 29.49
CA LEU A 441 25.21 -7.31 29.32
C LEU A 441 25.09 -8.26 30.51
N THR A 442 26.21 -8.71 31.09
CA THR A 442 26.19 -9.54 32.29
C THR A 442 25.58 -8.78 33.47
N SER A 443 25.94 -7.52 33.67
CA SER A 443 25.36 -6.69 34.74
C SER A 443 23.86 -6.44 34.54
N LEU A 444 23.39 -6.28 33.31
CA LEU A 444 21.97 -6.04 33.00
C LEU A 444 21.12 -7.32 32.99
N SER A 445 21.72 -8.47 32.66
CA SER A 445 21.02 -9.75 32.58
C SER A 445 20.97 -10.50 33.92
N ASN A 446 21.91 -10.18 34.82
CA ASN A 446 21.98 -10.78 36.16
C ASN A 446 20.78 -10.38 37.03
N PHE A 447 20.53 -11.19 38.06
CA PHE A 447 19.49 -10.94 39.05
C PHE A 447 19.82 -9.65 39.83
N PHE A 448 18.95 -8.64 39.70
CA PHE A 448 19.15 -7.31 40.29
C PHE A 448 18.61 -7.25 41.72
N ILE A 449 19.48 -6.93 42.68
CA ILE A 449 19.11 -6.76 44.09
C ILE A 449 19.31 -5.28 44.44
N PRO A 450 18.24 -4.53 44.74
CA PRO A 450 18.39 -3.13 45.14
C PRO A 450 19.02 -3.02 46.54
N GLU A 451 19.91 -2.04 46.73
CA GLU A 451 20.47 -1.72 48.05
C GLU A 451 19.39 -1.20 49.01
N ASP A 452 18.48 -0.36 48.49
CA ASP A 452 17.30 0.13 49.20
C ASP A 452 16.07 0.14 48.28
N GLU A 453 15.07 -0.68 48.63
CA GLU A 453 13.80 -0.77 47.90
C GLU A 453 13.02 0.55 47.92
N ASP A 454 13.07 1.32 49.02
CA ASP A 454 12.30 2.56 49.14
C ASP A 454 12.86 3.62 48.20
N THR A 455 14.20 3.71 48.09
CA THR A 455 14.87 4.60 47.13
C THR A 455 14.55 4.21 45.68
N LEU A 456 14.52 2.91 45.35
CA LEU A 456 14.13 2.45 44.02
C LEU A 456 12.69 2.87 43.66
N MET A 457 11.73 2.63 44.56
CA MET A 457 10.32 3.00 44.33
C MET A 457 10.12 4.52 44.21
N ASN A 458 10.81 5.30 45.04
CA ASN A 458 10.79 6.76 44.93
C ASN A 458 11.38 7.27 43.61
N THR A 459 12.43 6.61 43.10
CA THR A 459 13.03 6.97 41.80
C THR A 459 12.07 6.66 40.65
N ALA A 460 11.34 5.54 40.72
CA ALA A 460 10.31 5.20 39.74
C ALA A 460 9.15 6.21 39.74
N CYS A 461 8.68 6.65 40.91
CA CYS A 461 7.67 7.69 40.98
C CYS A 461 8.16 9.04 40.43
N LYS A 462 9.42 9.42 40.70
CA LYS A 462 9.99 10.64 40.12
C LYS A 462 10.16 10.54 38.60
N ALA A 463 10.50 9.36 38.08
CA ALA A 463 10.56 9.13 36.64
C ALA A 463 9.16 9.29 36.01
N LEU A 464 8.10 8.79 36.67
CA LEU A 464 6.71 9.03 36.25
C LEU A 464 6.35 10.52 36.23
N ASP A 465 6.80 11.31 37.22
CA ASP A 465 6.58 12.76 37.25
C ASP A 465 7.29 13.48 36.08
N SER A 466 8.46 12.97 35.65
CA SER A 466 9.24 13.59 34.57
C SER A 466 8.71 13.29 33.16
N ILE A 467 7.83 12.31 33.02
CA ILE A 467 7.12 12.00 31.77
C ILE A 467 5.95 12.98 31.64
N ASP A 468 6.25 14.28 31.52
CA ASP A 468 5.25 15.34 31.35
C ASP A 468 4.71 15.32 29.91
N VAL A 469 3.59 14.59 29.71
CA VAL A 469 2.92 14.42 28.41
C VAL A 469 2.23 15.71 27.90
N GLU A 470 2.02 16.72 28.76
CA GLU A 470 1.32 17.96 28.37
C GLU A 470 2.04 18.74 27.26
N GLN A 471 3.37 18.69 27.20
CA GLN A 471 4.11 19.28 26.09
C GLN A 471 3.90 18.49 24.78
N GLY A 472 3.89 17.16 24.84
CA GLY A 472 3.72 16.29 23.66
C GLY A 472 2.31 16.26 23.08
N GLU A 473 1.26 16.28 23.92
CA GLU A 473 -0.14 16.34 23.45
C GLU A 473 -0.42 17.66 22.71
N SER A 474 0.11 18.78 23.20
CA SER A 474 -0.03 20.08 22.51
C SER A 474 0.64 20.07 21.13
N GLU A 475 1.85 19.52 21.01
CA GLU A 475 2.55 19.43 19.72
C GLU A 475 1.82 18.52 18.74
N LEU A 476 1.28 17.39 19.20
CA LEU A 476 0.50 16.48 18.37
C LEU A 476 -0.80 17.11 17.84
N GLU A 477 -1.52 17.86 18.68
CA GLU A 477 -2.72 18.60 18.27
C GLU A 477 -2.41 19.63 17.18
N TRP A 478 -1.32 20.36 17.35
CA TRP A 478 -0.83 21.34 16.38
C TRP A 478 -0.36 20.68 15.07
N LEU A 479 0.33 19.54 15.14
CA LEU A 479 0.73 18.74 13.98
C LEU A 479 -0.48 18.17 13.25
N LEU A 480 -1.52 17.73 13.97
CA LEU A 480 -2.78 17.29 13.40
C LEU A 480 -3.44 18.44 12.62
N LEU A 481 -3.49 19.63 13.21
CA LEU A 481 -4.08 20.81 12.57
C LEU A 481 -3.33 21.19 11.29
N ALA A 482 -1.99 21.16 11.32
CA ALA A 482 -1.14 21.37 10.15
C ALA A 482 -1.34 20.29 9.07
N ARG A 483 -1.53 19.03 9.46
CA ARG A 483 -1.83 17.95 8.52
C ARG A 483 -3.21 18.15 7.87
N VAL A 484 -4.21 18.56 8.65
CA VAL A 484 -5.56 18.87 8.12
C VAL A 484 -5.50 20.03 7.14
N THR A 485 -4.78 21.12 7.45
CA THR A 485 -4.64 22.26 6.52
C THR A 485 -3.94 21.87 5.22
N LEU A 486 -2.93 21.01 5.28
CA LEU A 486 -2.25 20.47 4.08
C LEU A 486 -3.17 19.60 3.23
N VAL A 487 -3.94 18.71 3.84
CA VAL A 487 -4.92 17.87 3.12
C VAL A 487 -5.98 18.74 2.45
N LEU A 488 -6.42 19.82 3.10
CA LEU A 488 -7.37 20.76 2.51
C LEU A 488 -6.76 21.52 1.34
N TYR A 489 -5.50 21.95 1.45
CA TYR A 489 -4.78 22.56 0.33
C TYR A 489 -4.69 21.61 -0.87
N ASP A 490 -4.28 20.36 -0.64
CA ASP A 490 -4.21 19.33 -1.68
C ASP A 490 -5.57 19.13 -2.37
N ASN A 491 -6.64 19.00 -1.59
CA ASN A 491 -8.00 18.84 -2.12
C ASN A 491 -8.45 20.06 -2.95
N VAL A 492 -8.14 21.28 -2.52
CA VAL A 492 -8.46 22.51 -3.25
C VAL A 492 -7.69 22.56 -4.57
N VAL A 493 -6.38 22.32 -4.54
CA VAL A 493 -5.53 22.29 -5.75
C VAL A 493 -6.02 21.22 -6.72
N HIS A 494 -6.28 20.01 -6.25
CA HIS A 494 -6.78 18.92 -7.07
C HIS A 494 -8.13 19.26 -7.72
N THR A 495 -9.04 19.89 -6.98
CA THR A 495 -10.36 20.32 -7.49
C THR A 495 -10.20 21.37 -8.58
N LEU A 496 -9.37 22.40 -8.37
CA LEU A 496 -9.10 23.44 -9.37
C LEU A 496 -8.45 22.86 -10.64
N LEU A 497 -7.46 21.97 -10.50
CA LEU A 497 -6.82 21.27 -11.62
C LEU A 497 -7.80 20.37 -12.37
N HIS A 498 -8.69 19.67 -11.67
CA HIS A 498 -9.71 18.84 -12.31
C HIS A 498 -10.68 19.68 -13.15
N HIS A 499 -11.13 20.83 -12.62
CA HIS A 499 -11.98 21.77 -13.37
C HIS A 499 -11.26 22.39 -14.57
N SER A 500 -9.98 22.73 -14.46
CA SER A 500 -9.20 23.30 -15.56
C SER A 500 -9.06 22.33 -16.73
N VAL A 501 -8.80 21.05 -16.44
CA VAL A 501 -8.72 19.98 -17.45
C VAL A 501 -10.07 19.82 -18.16
N ARG A 502 -11.17 19.79 -17.41
CA ARG A 502 -12.53 19.71 -17.98
C ARG A 502 -12.84 20.92 -18.86
N LEU A 503 -12.47 22.12 -18.44
CA LEU A 503 -12.64 23.36 -19.22
C LEU A 503 -11.79 23.34 -20.49
N SER A 504 -10.58 22.78 -20.45
CA SER A 504 -9.75 22.62 -21.64
C SER A 504 -10.34 21.62 -22.64
N ASP A 505 -10.89 20.52 -22.15
CA ASP A 505 -11.66 19.59 -22.98
C ASP A 505 -12.88 20.29 -23.63
N LEU A 506 -13.56 21.19 -22.91
CA LEU A 506 -14.68 21.95 -23.44
C LEU A 506 -14.25 22.98 -24.50
N SER A 507 -13.21 23.81 -24.26
CA SER A 507 -12.78 24.79 -25.28
C SER A 507 -12.30 24.09 -26.56
N ASN A 508 -11.53 23.01 -26.44
CA ASN A 508 -11.12 22.17 -27.57
C ASN A 508 -12.32 21.60 -28.36
N PHE A 509 -13.45 21.34 -27.71
CA PHE A 509 -14.65 20.89 -28.40
C PHE A 509 -15.28 22.03 -29.21
N TRP A 510 -15.46 23.20 -28.60
CA TRP A 510 -16.09 24.35 -29.24
C TRP A 510 -15.26 24.91 -30.39
N GLU A 511 -13.93 25.00 -30.23
CA GLU A 511 -12.98 25.40 -31.29
C GLU A 511 -13.09 24.49 -32.52
N ARG A 512 -13.16 23.16 -32.32
CA ARG A 512 -13.34 22.20 -33.42
C ARG A 512 -14.65 22.36 -34.17
N MET A 513 -15.70 22.83 -33.50
CA MET A 513 -16.99 23.11 -34.16
C MET A 513 -16.91 24.39 -34.99
N LEU A 514 -16.00 25.32 -34.66
CA LEU A 514 -15.77 26.58 -35.35
C LEU A 514 -14.80 26.44 -36.54
N GLU A 515 -13.79 25.57 -36.44
CA GLU A 515 -12.76 25.32 -37.48
C GLU A 515 -13.32 24.99 -38.88
N SER A 516 -14.43 24.24 -38.95
CA SER A 516 -14.96 23.73 -40.21
C SER A 516 -16.44 24.07 -40.38
N LYS A 517 -16.75 24.71 -41.53
CA LYS A 517 -18.14 25.04 -41.93
C LYS A 517 -19.05 23.80 -41.91
N TYR A 518 -18.54 22.64 -42.32
CA TYR A 518 -19.29 21.38 -42.33
C TYR A 518 -19.64 20.92 -40.90
N ARG A 519 -18.70 21.03 -39.96
CA ARG A 519 -18.93 20.68 -38.55
C ARG A 519 -19.94 21.61 -37.89
N SER A 520 -19.86 22.92 -38.14
CA SER A 520 -20.84 23.88 -37.64
C SER A 520 -22.25 23.60 -38.19
N TYR A 521 -22.35 23.22 -39.47
CA TYR A 521 -23.65 22.87 -40.09
C TYR A 521 -24.25 21.60 -39.48
N ASN A 522 -23.42 20.57 -39.29
CA ASN A 522 -23.83 19.33 -38.64
C ASN A 522 -24.25 19.57 -37.18
N PHE A 523 -23.56 20.45 -36.46
CA PHE A 523 -23.94 20.85 -35.10
C PHE A 523 -25.30 21.53 -35.04
N LEU A 524 -25.54 22.46 -35.96
CA LEU A 524 -26.83 23.14 -36.07
C LEU A 524 -27.94 22.12 -36.28
N LEU A 525 -27.74 21.18 -37.21
CA LEU A 525 -28.70 20.10 -37.50
C LEU A 525 -28.92 19.17 -36.30
N GLN A 526 -27.86 18.82 -35.58
CA GLN A 526 -27.94 17.99 -34.36
C GLN A 526 -28.72 18.69 -33.24
N THR A 527 -28.52 19.99 -33.04
CA THR A 527 -29.16 20.74 -31.95
C THR A 527 -30.52 21.34 -32.31
N LEU A 528 -30.91 21.30 -33.58
CA LEU A 528 -32.13 21.92 -34.10
C LEU A 528 -33.42 21.48 -33.39
N PRO A 529 -33.68 20.18 -33.12
CA PRO A 529 -34.91 19.76 -32.43
C PRO A 529 -34.99 20.27 -30.99
N TYR A 530 -33.84 20.30 -30.29
CA TYR A 530 -33.76 20.81 -28.93
C TYR A 530 -33.98 22.34 -28.88
N ARG A 531 -33.39 23.07 -29.83
CA ARG A 531 -33.59 24.52 -29.98
C ARG A 531 -35.04 24.85 -30.34
N ALA A 532 -35.66 24.09 -31.24
CA ALA A 532 -37.07 24.25 -31.62
C ALA A 532 -38.02 23.96 -30.45
N TYR A 533 -37.74 22.94 -29.64
CA TYR A 533 -38.49 22.63 -28.43
C TYR A 533 -38.39 23.76 -27.39
N ASN A 534 -37.18 24.29 -27.15
CA ASN A 534 -36.99 25.41 -26.22
C ASN A 534 -37.69 26.68 -26.71
N TYR A 535 -37.63 26.97 -28.01
CA TYR A 535 -38.37 28.07 -28.63
C TYR A 535 -39.89 27.95 -28.43
N ALA A 536 -40.45 26.73 -28.58
CA ALA A 536 -41.88 26.48 -28.38
C ALA A 536 -42.32 26.53 -26.91
N LYS A 537 -41.40 26.32 -25.96
CA LYS A 537 -41.69 26.31 -24.52
C LYS A 537 -41.82 27.70 -23.90
N HIS A 538 -41.19 28.73 -24.48
CA HIS A 538 -41.21 30.09 -23.93
C HIS A 538 -42.42 30.89 -24.44
N ALA A 539 -43.17 31.53 -23.52
CA ALA A 539 -44.42 32.24 -23.80
C ALA A 539 -44.29 33.46 -24.75
N GLN A 540 -43.09 34.02 -24.89
CA GLN A 540 -42.74 35.02 -25.90
C GLN A 540 -41.49 34.57 -26.67
N PRO A 541 -41.63 33.97 -27.85
CA PRO A 541 -40.51 33.41 -28.59
C PRO A 541 -39.67 34.50 -29.26
N SER A 542 -38.46 34.75 -28.75
CA SER A 542 -37.47 35.65 -29.35
C SER A 542 -36.30 34.88 -29.98
N ILE A 543 -35.54 35.50 -30.88
CA ILE A 543 -34.34 34.88 -31.50
C ILE A 543 -33.33 34.44 -30.43
N HIS A 544 -33.30 35.11 -29.27
CA HIS A 544 -32.48 34.73 -28.12
C HIS A 544 -32.85 33.37 -27.51
N SER A 545 -34.08 32.87 -27.72
CA SER A 545 -34.46 31.52 -27.29
C SER A 545 -33.94 30.41 -28.22
N LEU A 546 -33.62 30.74 -29.48
CA LEU A 546 -32.98 29.82 -30.45
C LEU A 546 -31.46 29.84 -30.37
N PHE A 547 -30.87 31.02 -30.11
CA PHE A 547 -29.44 31.24 -29.95
C PHE A 547 -29.21 31.98 -28.62
N PRO A 548 -29.09 31.25 -27.50
CA PRO A 548 -28.68 31.87 -26.24
C PRO A 548 -27.29 32.50 -26.46
N TYR A 549 -27.04 33.66 -25.84
CA TYR A 549 -25.77 34.42 -25.92
C TYR A 549 -25.52 35.29 -27.17
N SER A 550 -26.45 35.44 -28.12
CA SER A 550 -26.27 36.46 -29.17
C SER A 550 -26.41 37.88 -28.58
N GLN A 551 -25.31 38.62 -28.42
CA GLN A 551 -25.31 40.00 -27.89
C GLN A 551 -25.88 41.05 -28.87
N ALA A 552 -26.44 40.65 -30.00
CA ALA A 552 -27.18 41.58 -30.85
C ALA A 552 -28.46 41.98 -30.12
N GLY A 553 -28.42 43.11 -29.41
CA GLY A 553 -29.55 43.80 -28.79
C GLY A 553 -30.54 44.30 -29.85
N LEU A 554 -31.17 43.36 -30.53
CA LEU A 554 -32.09 43.61 -31.61
C LEU A 554 -33.23 42.61 -31.44
N SER A 555 -34.34 43.12 -30.92
CA SER A 555 -35.67 42.50 -30.94
C SER A 555 -36.14 42.33 -32.39
N LEU A 556 -35.43 41.51 -33.16
CA LEU A 556 -35.74 41.28 -34.56
C LEU A 556 -36.80 40.19 -34.65
N ASN A 557 -37.99 40.61 -35.06
CA ASN A 557 -39.03 39.74 -35.57
C ASN A 557 -38.47 38.84 -36.68
N LEU A 558 -38.88 37.56 -36.71
CA LEU A 558 -38.46 36.53 -37.68
C LEU A 558 -38.48 36.97 -39.15
N ARG A 559 -39.24 38.01 -39.50
CA ARG A 559 -39.34 38.61 -40.84
C ARG A 559 -38.05 39.28 -41.34
N THR A 560 -37.05 39.47 -40.49
CA THR A 560 -35.77 40.13 -40.82
C THR A 560 -34.56 39.17 -40.80
N LEU A 561 -34.78 37.89 -41.16
CA LEU A 561 -33.72 36.89 -41.39
C LEU A 561 -32.94 37.15 -42.69
N THR A 562 -32.37 38.35 -42.85
CA THR A 562 -31.30 38.60 -43.84
C THR A 562 -29.92 38.19 -43.31
N PHE A 563 -29.80 37.91 -42.01
CA PHE A 563 -28.59 37.33 -41.41
C PHE A 563 -28.56 35.81 -41.54
N LYS A 564 -27.50 35.28 -42.17
CA LYS A 564 -27.26 33.85 -42.33
C LYS A 564 -27.19 33.17 -40.94
N PRO A 565 -27.99 32.11 -40.65
CA PRO A 565 -28.06 31.47 -39.32
C PRO A 565 -26.72 30.91 -38.84
N LEU A 566 -25.81 30.63 -39.77
CA LEU A 566 -24.44 30.22 -39.47
C LEU A 566 -23.60 31.31 -38.77
N ASN A 567 -23.87 32.58 -39.03
CA ASN A 567 -23.14 33.67 -38.39
C ASN A 567 -23.58 33.86 -36.92
N LEU A 568 -24.88 33.68 -36.64
CA LEU A 568 -25.41 33.69 -35.28
C LEU A 568 -24.87 32.50 -34.46
N LEU A 569 -24.83 31.32 -35.06
CA LEU A 569 -24.20 30.15 -34.44
C LEU A 569 -22.71 30.39 -34.15
N LYS A 570 -21.97 30.98 -35.10
CA LYS A 570 -20.56 31.31 -34.88
C LYS A 570 -20.35 32.28 -33.72
N PHE A 571 -21.22 33.27 -33.57
CA PHE A 571 -21.17 34.20 -32.45
C PHE A 571 -21.44 33.50 -31.10
N GLU A 572 -22.43 32.60 -31.05
CA GLU A 572 -22.70 31.77 -29.86
C GLU A 572 -21.50 30.87 -29.52
N LEU A 573 -20.93 30.19 -30.52
CA LEU A 573 -19.75 29.34 -30.34
C LEU A 573 -18.54 30.14 -29.84
N GLN A 574 -18.32 31.34 -30.38
CA GLN A 574 -17.25 32.23 -29.95
C GLN A 574 -17.49 32.73 -28.52
N SER A 575 -18.71 33.12 -28.18
CA SER A 575 -19.08 33.54 -26.82
C SER A 575 -18.82 32.44 -25.79
N HIS A 576 -19.11 31.17 -26.12
CA HIS A 576 -18.76 30.04 -25.27
C HIS A 576 -17.24 29.88 -25.10
N ILE A 577 -16.45 30.07 -26.16
CA ILE A 577 -14.98 30.02 -26.09
C ILE A 577 -14.47 31.15 -25.20
N ASP A 578 -14.96 32.37 -25.38
CA ASP A 578 -14.52 33.56 -24.63
C ASP A 578 -14.84 33.42 -23.13
N GLN A 579 -16.06 32.98 -22.77
CA GLN A 579 -16.46 32.75 -21.37
C GLN A 579 -15.69 31.59 -20.72
N ILE A 580 -15.43 30.51 -21.46
CA ILE A 580 -14.56 29.42 -20.97
C ILE A 580 -13.14 29.94 -20.74
N GLN A 581 -12.62 30.80 -21.62
CA GLN A 581 -11.30 31.38 -21.48
C GLN A 581 -11.22 32.31 -20.27
N GLU A 582 -12.26 33.11 -20.01
CA GLU A 582 -12.38 33.95 -18.82
C GLU A 582 -12.33 33.11 -17.53
N LEU A 583 -13.10 32.02 -17.46
CA LEU A 583 -13.06 31.09 -16.33
C LEU A 583 -11.69 30.40 -16.18
N LYS A 584 -11.05 30.02 -17.29
CA LYS A 584 -9.69 29.45 -17.27
C LYS A 584 -8.68 30.47 -16.76
N ASN A 585 -8.82 31.75 -17.11
CA ASN A 585 -7.95 32.82 -16.61
C ASN A 585 -8.15 33.04 -15.10
N ALA A 586 -9.39 32.99 -14.61
CA ALA A 586 -9.68 33.09 -13.18
C ALA A 586 -9.09 31.91 -12.38
N ILE A 587 -9.23 30.68 -12.89
CA ILE A 587 -8.61 29.48 -12.28
C ILE A 587 -7.08 29.53 -12.38
N ALA A 588 -6.53 30.03 -13.48
CA ALA A 588 -5.08 30.21 -13.61
C ALA A 588 -4.58 31.22 -12.57
N ASN A 589 -5.29 32.34 -12.35
CA ASN A 589 -4.92 33.30 -11.32
C ASN A 589 -4.96 32.67 -9.92
N SER A 590 -6.01 31.89 -9.61
CA SER A 590 -6.14 31.22 -8.32
C SER A 590 -5.04 30.18 -8.07
N VAL A 591 -4.72 29.34 -9.06
CA VAL A 591 -3.62 28.36 -9.00
C VAL A 591 -2.27 29.06 -8.88
N GLY A 592 -2.07 30.17 -9.61
CA GLY A 592 -0.88 31.00 -9.53
C GLY A 592 -0.65 31.58 -8.14
N ARG A 593 -1.70 32.14 -7.53
CA ARG A 593 -1.67 32.64 -6.14
C ARG A 593 -1.32 31.52 -5.16
N LEU A 594 -1.94 30.34 -5.27
CA LEU A 594 -1.63 29.16 -4.44
C LEU A 594 -0.19 28.68 -4.56
N ALA A 595 0.38 28.72 -5.77
CA ALA A 595 1.75 28.28 -6.02
C ALA A 595 2.80 29.31 -5.60
N SER A 596 2.46 30.61 -5.63
CA SER A 596 3.34 31.69 -5.19
C SER A 596 3.41 31.86 -3.67
N PHE A 597 2.63 31.09 -2.92
CA PHE A 597 2.58 31.19 -1.47
C PHE A 597 3.75 30.44 -0.83
N ASP A 598 4.75 31.18 -0.33
CA ASP A 598 5.99 30.64 0.27
C ASP A 598 5.78 29.85 1.58
N GLY A 599 4.54 29.81 2.11
CA GLY A 599 4.22 29.12 3.37
C GLY A 599 4.44 27.61 3.36
N LEU A 600 4.56 26.97 2.18
CA LEU A 600 4.77 25.52 2.02
C LEU A 600 6.25 25.13 2.12
N MET A 601 7.14 26.04 1.71
CA MET A 601 8.58 25.81 1.64
C MET A 601 9.30 26.11 2.95
N ASN A 602 8.73 27.00 3.78
CA ASN A 602 9.34 27.43 5.03
C ASN A 602 9.13 26.46 6.21
N GLY A 603 8.36 25.38 6.01
CA GLY A 603 7.99 24.44 7.06
C GLY A 603 7.00 25.03 8.07
N PHE A 604 6.22 24.18 8.71
CA PHE A 604 5.38 24.56 9.85
C PHE A 604 6.22 24.49 11.13
N GLY A 605 6.36 25.60 11.87
CA GLY A 605 6.93 25.59 13.22
C GLY A 605 7.98 26.68 13.51
N PRO A 606 8.41 26.81 14.78
CA PRO A 606 9.48 27.71 15.17
C PRO A 606 10.79 27.25 14.52
N GLY A 607 11.34 28.08 13.62
CA GLY A 607 12.60 27.76 12.96
C GLY A 607 13.74 27.58 13.97
N SER A 608 14.59 26.57 13.75
CA SER A 608 15.78 26.21 14.55
C SER A 608 16.90 27.29 14.57
N GLY A 609 16.60 28.56 14.32
CA GLY A 609 17.59 29.63 14.37
C GLY A 609 16.98 31.00 14.12
N ASN A 610 17.09 31.88 15.12
CA ASN A 610 17.08 33.33 15.00
C ASN A 610 15.89 34.04 14.31
N ALA A 611 14.72 33.42 14.15
CA ALA A 611 13.50 34.11 13.76
C ALA A 611 12.56 34.28 14.96
N SER A 612 12.88 35.23 15.84
CA SER A 612 11.99 35.68 16.90
C SER A 612 10.68 36.24 16.31
N GLY A 613 9.62 35.44 16.26
CA GLY A 613 8.27 35.92 15.92
C GLY A 613 7.33 34.98 15.15
N ARG A 614 7.78 33.84 14.63
CA ARG A 614 6.87 32.89 13.94
C ARG A 614 6.19 31.95 14.95
N SER A 615 4.87 32.12 15.13
CA SER A 615 4.05 31.15 15.86
C SER A 615 3.36 30.23 14.86
N LEU A 616 3.38 28.93 15.13
CA LEU A 616 2.73 27.91 14.29
C LEU A 616 1.25 28.23 14.04
N GLY A 617 0.55 28.75 15.04
CA GLY A 617 -0.83 29.22 14.90
C GLY A 617 -0.97 30.43 13.96
N GLY A 618 0.01 31.34 13.93
CA GLY A 618 0.06 32.45 12.99
C GLY A 618 0.26 31.98 11.55
N ASP A 619 1.17 31.04 11.33
CA ASP A 619 1.41 30.45 10.00
C ASP A 619 0.15 29.73 9.50
N LEU A 620 -0.48 28.89 10.34
CA LEU A 620 -1.72 28.18 10.00
C LEU A 620 -2.89 29.14 9.70
N ASN A 621 -3.03 30.22 10.47
CA ASN A 621 -4.09 31.20 10.20
C ASN A 621 -3.82 31.96 8.90
N GLY A 622 -2.55 32.30 8.60
CA GLY A 622 -2.16 32.90 7.32
C GLY A 622 -2.49 32.00 6.13
N TRP A 623 -2.26 30.70 6.28
CA TRP A 623 -2.64 29.66 5.32
C TRP A 623 -4.14 29.61 5.05
N ILE A 624 -4.96 29.59 6.11
CA ILE A 624 -6.43 29.54 5.99
C ILE A 624 -6.97 30.82 5.35
N LYS A 625 -6.43 31.99 5.73
CA LYS A 625 -6.78 33.28 5.11
C LYS A 625 -6.45 33.28 3.61
N HIS A 626 -5.26 32.78 3.24
CA HIS A 626 -4.85 32.67 1.85
C HIS A 626 -5.78 31.74 1.05
N LEU A 627 -6.06 30.52 1.55
CA LEU A 627 -6.98 29.57 0.92
C LEU A 627 -8.38 30.17 0.73
N THR A 628 -8.90 30.87 1.74
CA THR A 628 -10.22 31.50 1.68
C THR A 628 -10.26 32.60 0.62
N SER A 629 -9.24 33.48 0.58
CA SER A 629 -9.15 34.53 -0.44
C SER A 629 -9.12 33.98 -1.87
N VAL A 630 -8.37 32.89 -2.09
CA VAL A 630 -8.27 32.27 -3.41
C VAL A 630 -9.61 31.67 -3.87
N LEU A 631 -10.37 31.07 -2.94
CA LEU A 631 -11.65 30.45 -3.26
C LEU A 631 -12.77 31.48 -3.49
N THR A 632 -12.75 32.59 -2.76
CA THR A 632 -13.76 33.66 -2.86
C THR A 632 -13.66 34.48 -4.16
N ASP A 633 -12.47 34.63 -4.73
CA ASP A 633 -12.24 35.36 -5.99
C ASP A 633 -13.06 34.80 -7.17
N ILE A 634 -13.42 33.52 -7.13
CA ILE A 634 -14.13 32.84 -8.21
C ILE A 634 -15.64 32.78 -7.96
N SER A 635 -16.07 32.83 -6.70
CA SER A 635 -17.47 32.60 -6.32
C SER A 635 -18.34 33.87 -6.27
N ASP A 636 -17.78 35.07 -6.43
CA ASP A 636 -18.46 36.38 -6.28
C ASP A 636 -19.23 36.57 -4.94
N ASP A 637 -19.04 35.65 -3.99
CA ASP A 637 -19.72 35.63 -2.70
C ASP A 637 -19.07 36.60 -1.71
N SER A 638 -19.90 37.43 -1.08
CA SER A 638 -19.53 38.43 -0.07
C SER A 638 -18.73 37.86 1.11
N HIS A 639 -17.74 38.65 1.55
CA HIS A 639 -16.70 38.40 2.56
C HIS A 639 -17.02 37.34 3.64
N VAL A 640 -16.26 36.25 3.65
CA VAL A 640 -16.22 35.30 4.78
C VAL A 640 -15.34 35.89 5.89
N ASN A 641 -15.94 36.29 7.01
CA ASN A 641 -15.20 36.78 8.17
C ASN A 641 -14.50 35.62 8.89
N LEU A 642 -13.17 35.58 8.81
CA LEU A 642 -12.34 34.64 9.54
C LEU A 642 -11.84 35.25 10.85
N ASN A 643 -11.75 34.46 11.91
CA ASN A 643 -11.21 34.91 13.18
C ASN A 643 -9.70 35.21 13.05
N GLU A 644 -9.25 36.35 13.59
CA GLU A 644 -7.84 36.75 13.52
C GLU A 644 -6.97 36.13 14.61
N SER A 645 -7.59 35.56 15.64
CA SER A 645 -6.88 34.92 16.75
C SER A 645 -6.09 33.69 16.30
N THR A 646 -4.87 33.56 16.82
CA THR A 646 -3.95 32.44 16.56
C THR A 646 -4.14 31.29 17.56
N SER A 647 -5.24 31.28 18.30
CA SER A 647 -5.55 30.21 19.25
C SER A 647 -6.02 28.95 18.52
N PHE A 648 -5.69 27.78 19.09
CA PHE A 648 -6.05 26.49 18.52
C PHE A 648 -7.55 26.38 18.16
N LYS A 649 -8.42 26.80 19.08
CA LYS A 649 -9.88 26.77 18.90
C LYS A 649 -10.34 27.68 17.75
N ALA A 650 -9.77 28.87 17.63
CA ALA A 650 -10.12 29.79 16.56
C ALA A 650 -9.71 29.26 15.17
N ILE A 651 -8.53 28.66 15.07
CA ILE A 651 -8.04 28.04 13.83
C ILE A 651 -8.91 26.83 13.47
N LEU A 652 -9.28 26.00 14.45
CA LEU A 652 -10.19 24.88 14.24
C LEU A 652 -11.57 25.34 13.73
N ASP A 653 -12.11 26.42 14.28
CA ASP A 653 -13.40 26.98 13.84
C ASP A 653 -13.31 27.64 12.46
N ASN A 654 -12.18 28.27 12.14
CA ASN A 654 -11.88 28.77 10.79
C ASN A 654 -11.82 27.61 9.77
N LEU A 655 -11.18 26.48 10.12
CA LEU A 655 -11.13 25.29 9.26
C LEU A 655 -12.50 24.65 9.06
N LYS A 656 -13.31 24.54 10.12
CA LYS A 656 -14.70 24.07 9.99
C LYS A 656 -15.51 24.96 9.04
N THR A 657 -15.32 26.27 9.13
CA THR A 657 -15.99 27.24 8.24
C THR A 657 -15.55 27.05 6.79
N LEU A 658 -14.25 26.86 6.54
CA LEU A 658 -13.69 26.58 5.22
C LEU A 658 -14.29 25.30 4.61
N VAL A 659 -14.32 24.21 5.37
CA VAL A 659 -14.81 22.90 4.91
C VAL A 659 -16.32 22.88 4.69
N ASN A 660 -17.10 23.44 5.61
CA ASN A 660 -18.55 23.30 5.58
C ASN A 660 -19.25 24.35 4.72
N LYS A 661 -18.64 25.53 4.52
CA LYS A 661 -19.27 26.65 3.79
C LYS A 661 -18.53 27.04 2.53
N VAL A 662 -17.23 27.34 2.63
CA VAL A 662 -16.47 27.97 1.54
C VAL A 662 -16.21 27.00 0.39
N ILE A 663 -15.69 25.80 0.68
CA ILE A 663 -15.38 24.80 -0.35
C ILE A 663 -16.67 24.34 -1.10
N PRO A 664 -17.78 23.97 -0.41
CA PRO A 664 -19.00 23.57 -1.09
C PRO A 664 -19.63 24.71 -1.91
N SER A 665 -19.64 25.95 -1.39
CA SER A 665 -20.16 27.11 -2.16
C SER A 665 -19.37 27.28 -3.46
N HIS A 666 -18.04 27.35 -3.35
CA HIS A 666 -17.14 27.48 -4.51
C HIS A 666 -17.37 26.35 -5.53
N ALA A 667 -17.40 25.09 -5.08
CA ALA A 667 -17.62 23.95 -5.97
C ALA A 667 -18.97 24.03 -6.69
N SER A 668 -20.03 24.48 -5.99
CA SER A 668 -21.37 24.62 -6.59
C SER A 668 -21.42 25.74 -7.64
N THR A 669 -20.81 26.90 -7.37
CA THR A 669 -20.76 28.03 -8.30
C THR A 669 -19.93 27.70 -9.55
N VAL A 670 -18.76 27.09 -9.37
CA VAL A 670 -17.93 26.64 -10.49
C VAL A 670 -18.65 25.56 -11.30
N ALA A 671 -19.29 24.59 -10.64
CA ALA A 671 -20.07 23.56 -11.32
C ALA A 671 -21.23 24.16 -12.13
N GLN A 672 -21.94 25.16 -11.60
CA GLN A 672 -23.02 25.84 -12.30
C GLN A 672 -22.51 26.61 -13.54
N ARG A 673 -21.42 27.37 -13.41
CA ARG A 673 -20.79 28.09 -14.54
C ARG A 673 -20.30 27.11 -15.62
N VAL A 674 -19.67 26.01 -15.23
CA VAL A 674 -19.24 24.94 -16.15
C VAL A 674 -20.44 24.25 -16.80
N GLN A 675 -21.55 24.07 -16.07
CA GLN A 675 -22.74 23.39 -16.58
C GLN A 675 -23.42 24.15 -17.72
N ASN A 676 -23.42 25.47 -17.67
CA ASN A 676 -23.95 26.34 -18.72
C ASN A 676 -23.21 26.18 -20.06
N HIS A 677 -21.98 25.69 -20.05
CA HIS A 677 -21.13 25.52 -21.24
C HIS A 677 -20.83 24.05 -21.56
N ASN A 678 -21.55 23.12 -20.94
CA ASN A 678 -21.41 21.71 -21.23
C ASN A 678 -21.82 21.38 -22.66
N ARG A 679 -21.23 20.31 -23.18
CA ARG A 679 -21.60 19.77 -24.49
C ARG A 679 -23.06 19.29 -24.46
N PRO A 680 -23.81 19.42 -25.57
CA PRO A 680 -25.15 18.85 -25.67
C PRO A 680 -25.10 17.34 -25.44
N SER A 681 -26.18 16.80 -24.85
CA SER A 681 -26.25 15.39 -24.46
C SER A 681 -26.00 14.46 -25.66
N PRO A 682 -25.48 13.24 -25.43
CA PRO A 682 -25.20 12.30 -26.52
C PRO A 682 -26.46 11.93 -27.30
N LEU A 683 -27.64 11.96 -26.66
CA LEU A 683 -28.93 11.76 -27.31
C LEU A 683 -29.21 12.88 -28.31
N ILE A 684 -29.00 14.14 -27.94
CA ILE A 684 -29.15 15.30 -28.84
C ILE A 684 -28.11 15.24 -29.97
N ARG A 685 -26.88 14.80 -29.70
CA ARG A 685 -25.86 14.73 -30.77
C ARG A 685 -26.12 13.59 -31.77
N ASN A 686 -26.63 12.46 -31.29
CA ASN A 686 -26.76 11.24 -32.08
C ASN A 686 -28.20 10.95 -32.51
N TRP A 687 -29.18 11.82 -32.24
CA TRP A 687 -30.57 11.60 -32.66
C TRP A 687 -30.71 11.30 -34.16
N PRO A 688 -29.94 11.91 -35.10
CA PRO A 688 -30.08 11.55 -36.52
C PRO A 688 -29.70 10.09 -36.76
N LYS A 689 -28.70 9.58 -36.04
CA LYS A 689 -28.28 8.17 -36.11
C LYS A 689 -29.27 7.24 -35.41
N LEU A 690 -29.88 7.67 -34.31
CA LEU A 690 -30.87 6.88 -33.58
C LEU A 690 -32.20 6.78 -34.35
N VAL A 691 -32.57 7.81 -35.10
CA VAL A 691 -33.80 7.84 -35.90
C VAL A 691 -33.59 7.19 -37.27
N LEU A 692 -32.50 7.50 -37.98
CA LEU A 692 -32.24 6.99 -39.33
C LEU A 692 -31.50 5.64 -39.33
N GLY A 693 -30.77 5.32 -38.26
CA GLY A 693 -29.97 4.09 -38.16
C GLY A 693 -30.80 2.81 -38.20
N PRO A 694 -31.83 2.63 -37.34
CA PRO A 694 -32.63 1.41 -37.35
C PRO A 694 -33.35 1.15 -38.69
N PRO A 695 -33.97 2.13 -39.36
CA PRO A 695 -34.52 1.94 -40.70
C PRO A 695 -33.46 1.54 -41.73
N LEU A 696 -32.31 2.23 -41.75
CA LEU A 696 -31.22 1.91 -42.68
C LEU A 696 -30.63 0.52 -42.42
N LEU A 697 -30.49 0.12 -41.16
CA LEU A 697 -29.99 -1.18 -40.77
C LEU A 697 -31.01 -2.29 -41.10
N LEU A 698 -32.31 -2.03 -40.95
CA LEU A 698 -33.37 -2.95 -41.41
C LEU A 698 -33.39 -3.10 -42.93
N ILE A 699 -33.19 -2.01 -43.67
CA ILE A 699 -33.08 -2.05 -45.14
C ILE A 699 -31.83 -2.85 -45.53
N ALA A 700 -30.67 -2.55 -44.93
CA ALA A 700 -29.42 -3.27 -45.18
C ALA A 700 -29.54 -4.76 -44.82
N ALA A 701 -30.16 -5.09 -43.68
CA ALA A 701 -30.42 -6.46 -43.26
C ALA A 701 -31.38 -7.17 -44.22
N ARG A 702 -32.46 -6.52 -44.69
CA ARG A 702 -33.35 -7.09 -45.70
C ARG A 702 -32.63 -7.35 -47.03
N VAL A 703 -31.79 -6.41 -47.47
CA VAL A 703 -30.97 -6.57 -48.68
C VAL A 703 -29.99 -7.75 -48.50
N ALA A 704 -29.32 -7.84 -47.36
CA ALA A 704 -28.39 -8.92 -47.05
C ALA A 704 -29.08 -10.30 -46.89
N LEU A 705 -30.28 -10.33 -46.30
CA LEU A 705 -31.09 -11.54 -46.19
C LEU A 705 -31.61 -11.99 -47.56
N ARG A 706 -31.94 -11.04 -48.45
CA ARG A 706 -32.37 -11.31 -49.83
C ARG A 706 -31.23 -11.77 -50.72
N SER A 707 -29.99 -11.37 -50.44
CA SER A 707 -28.79 -11.79 -51.18
C SER A 707 -28.05 -12.97 -50.55
N GLN A 708 -28.66 -13.71 -49.61
CA GLN A 708 -27.98 -14.81 -48.91
C GLN A 708 -27.37 -15.85 -49.85
N GLU A 709 -28.02 -16.17 -50.97
CA GLU A 709 -27.47 -17.10 -51.94
C GLU A 709 -26.29 -16.51 -52.71
N ALA A 710 -26.37 -15.24 -53.11
CA ALA A 710 -25.27 -14.54 -53.76
C ALA A 710 -24.06 -14.36 -52.83
N VAL A 711 -24.30 -14.10 -51.54
CA VAL A 711 -23.25 -13.98 -50.52
C VAL A 711 -22.63 -15.35 -50.26
N LYS A 712 -23.42 -16.42 -50.10
CA LYS A 712 -22.89 -17.79 -49.94
C LYS A 712 -22.11 -18.24 -51.17
N ALA A 713 -22.59 -17.89 -52.37
CA ALA A 713 -21.89 -18.15 -53.64
C ALA A 713 -20.56 -17.39 -53.68
N SER A 714 -20.56 -16.07 -53.46
CA SER A 714 -19.31 -15.28 -53.40
C SER A 714 -18.34 -15.76 -52.32
N LEU A 715 -18.83 -16.27 -51.18
CA LEU A 715 -17.98 -16.82 -50.13
C LEU A 715 -17.40 -18.17 -50.54
N ARG A 716 -18.17 -19.04 -51.22
CA ARG A 716 -17.66 -20.27 -51.82
C ARG A 716 -16.63 -19.97 -52.90
N ASP A 717 -16.95 -19.10 -53.84
CA ASP A 717 -16.07 -18.68 -54.92
C ASP A 717 -14.77 -18.06 -54.37
N ALA A 718 -14.87 -17.24 -53.32
CA ALA A 718 -13.70 -16.71 -52.63
C ALA A 718 -12.88 -17.81 -51.95
N THR A 719 -13.51 -18.77 -51.27
CA THR A 719 -12.79 -19.90 -50.66
C THR A 719 -12.14 -20.81 -51.70
N GLU A 720 -12.79 -21.06 -52.83
CA GLU A 720 -12.23 -21.83 -53.94
C GLU A 720 -11.09 -21.08 -54.62
N THR A 721 -11.21 -19.77 -54.81
CA THR A 721 -10.15 -18.92 -55.36
C THR A 721 -8.93 -18.89 -54.43
N VAL A 722 -9.15 -18.75 -53.11
CA VAL A 722 -8.06 -18.77 -52.12
C VAL A 722 -7.41 -20.16 -52.06
N LYS A 723 -8.22 -21.23 -52.07
CA LYS A 723 -7.70 -22.62 -52.09
C LYS A 723 -6.90 -22.89 -53.36
N GLY A 724 -7.40 -22.45 -54.52
CA GLY A 724 -6.72 -22.56 -55.81
C GLY A 724 -5.44 -21.74 -55.87
N PHE A 725 -5.43 -20.54 -55.29
CA PHE A 725 -4.23 -19.72 -55.17
C PHE A 725 -3.18 -20.38 -54.27
N ILE A 726 -3.56 -20.84 -53.08
CA ILE A 726 -2.62 -21.49 -52.15
C ILE A 726 -2.09 -22.80 -52.77
N HIS A 727 -2.96 -23.62 -53.36
CA HIS A 727 -2.53 -24.88 -53.95
C HIS A 727 -1.64 -24.66 -55.19
N GLY A 728 -2.11 -23.90 -56.18
CA GLY A 728 -1.44 -23.76 -57.47
C GLY A 728 -0.23 -22.82 -57.47
N TRP A 729 -0.20 -21.79 -56.62
CA TRP A 729 0.88 -20.78 -56.63
C TRP A 729 1.86 -20.90 -55.47
N ILE A 730 1.57 -21.72 -54.45
CA ILE A 730 2.45 -21.90 -53.28
C ILE A 730 2.78 -23.37 -53.07
N ILE A 731 1.79 -24.25 -52.93
CA ILE A 731 2.02 -25.66 -52.58
C ILE A 731 2.61 -26.44 -53.76
N GLU A 732 2.01 -26.35 -54.94
CA GLU A 732 2.40 -27.12 -56.12
C GLU A 732 3.81 -26.73 -56.64
N PRO A 733 4.17 -25.43 -56.74
CA PRO A 733 5.54 -25.04 -57.07
C PRO A 733 6.56 -25.44 -55.99
N ALA A 734 6.21 -25.32 -54.69
CA ALA A 734 7.10 -25.76 -53.60
C ALA A 734 7.29 -27.27 -53.58
N SER A 735 6.24 -28.04 -53.89
CA SER A 735 6.27 -29.49 -54.08
C SER A 735 7.21 -29.87 -55.23
N HIS A 736 7.13 -29.18 -56.36
CA HIS A 736 8.03 -29.38 -57.49
C HIS A 736 9.49 -29.13 -57.09
N ILE A 737 9.80 -28.00 -56.44
CA ILE A 737 11.16 -27.70 -55.94
C ILE A 737 11.67 -28.81 -55.01
N ILE A 738 10.83 -29.30 -54.08
CA ILE A 738 11.18 -30.38 -53.15
C ILE A 738 11.40 -31.70 -53.89
N SER A 739 10.58 -32.01 -54.90
CA SER A 739 10.70 -33.24 -55.69
C SER A 739 11.95 -33.26 -56.57
N THR A 740 12.33 -32.12 -57.16
CA THR A 740 13.55 -31.96 -57.98
C THR A 740 14.83 -32.07 -57.14
N ILE A 741 14.80 -31.62 -55.87
CA ILE A 741 15.90 -31.80 -54.92
C ILE A 741 16.01 -33.27 -54.48
N ARG A 742 14.87 -33.98 -54.37
CA ARG A 742 14.80 -35.33 -53.78
C ARG A 742 15.06 -36.47 -54.77
N PHE A 743 14.75 -36.30 -56.06
CA PHE A 743 14.97 -37.34 -57.07
C PHE A 743 15.74 -36.77 -58.26
N GLY A 744 17.04 -37.02 -58.27
CA GLY A 744 17.88 -36.66 -59.39
C GLY A 744 18.09 -37.78 -60.37
N GLY A 745 17.43 -37.67 -61.54
CA GLY A 745 17.82 -38.39 -62.75
C GLY A 745 16.74 -39.34 -63.27
N HIS A 746 16.07 -38.95 -64.35
CA HIS A 746 15.79 -39.85 -65.46
C HIS A 746 15.50 -39.02 -66.72
N GLY A 747 16.35 -39.21 -67.73
CA GLY A 747 16.28 -38.53 -69.02
C GLY A 747 15.18 -39.07 -69.93
N LEU A 748 14.73 -38.22 -70.83
CA LEU A 748 13.84 -38.55 -71.95
C LEU A 748 14.47 -37.99 -73.23
N GLY A 749 14.75 -38.90 -74.16
CA GLY A 749 15.44 -38.64 -75.41
C GLY A 749 14.64 -37.78 -76.39
N VAL A 750 15.38 -37.05 -77.22
CA VAL A 750 14.85 -36.27 -78.34
C VAL A 750 15.52 -36.78 -79.62
N THR A 751 14.69 -36.94 -80.65
CA THR A 751 14.96 -37.61 -81.92
C THR A 751 15.71 -36.73 -82.93
N GLU A 752 16.57 -37.37 -83.73
CA GLU A 752 17.55 -36.82 -84.69
C GLU A 752 16.95 -36.10 -85.92
N ALA A 753 15.62 -35.92 -86.00
CA ALA A 753 14.94 -35.33 -87.16
C ALA A 753 14.66 -33.81 -87.03
N GLY A 754 14.95 -33.19 -85.89
CA GLY A 754 14.73 -31.75 -85.64
C GLY A 754 15.90 -30.83 -86.02
N LEU A 755 17.09 -31.39 -86.24
CA LEU A 755 18.35 -30.63 -86.30
C LEU A 755 18.50 -29.78 -87.57
N GLU A 756 18.07 -30.26 -88.74
CA GLU A 756 18.17 -29.49 -89.99
C GLU A 756 17.17 -28.32 -90.08
N SER A 757 16.00 -28.45 -89.46
CA SER A 757 14.98 -27.40 -89.40
C SER A 757 15.39 -26.24 -88.46
N ASP A 758 16.06 -26.59 -87.36
CA ASP A 758 16.48 -25.62 -86.35
C ASP A 758 17.71 -24.81 -86.81
N ILE A 759 18.67 -25.42 -87.54
CA ILE A 759 19.82 -24.73 -88.16
C ILE A 759 19.35 -23.72 -89.22
N ALA A 760 18.37 -24.09 -90.06
CA ALA A 760 17.81 -23.19 -91.08
C ALA A 760 17.05 -22.00 -90.46
N SER A 761 16.43 -22.18 -89.30
CA SER A 761 15.72 -21.13 -88.57
C SER A 761 16.69 -20.15 -87.87
N LEU A 762 17.80 -20.67 -87.32
CA LEU A 762 18.88 -19.88 -86.73
C LEU A 762 19.56 -19.00 -87.79
N GLU A 763 19.82 -19.53 -88.99
CA GLU A 763 20.43 -18.78 -90.09
C GLU A 763 19.58 -17.57 -90.50
N ARG A 764 18.25 -17.72 -90.57
CA ARG A 764 17.32 -16.62 -90.89
C ARG A 764 17.29 -15.56 -89.79
N MET A 765 17.26 -15.97 -88.52
CA MET A 765 17.14 -15.06 -87.38
C MET A 765 18.41 -14.22 -87.18
N VAL A 766 19.60 -14.80 -87.42
CA VAL A 766 20.88 -14.08 -87.30
C VAL A 766 21.09 -13.11 -88.47
N LYS A 767 20.66 -13.47 -89.69
CA LYS A 767 20.68 -12.56 -90.84
C LYS A 767 19.75 -11.36 -90.63
N GLU A 768 18.58 -11.56 -90.03
CA GLU A 768 17.62 -10.50 -89.72
C GLU A 768 18.14 -9.56 -88.61
N LEU A 769 18.78 -10.12 -87.57
CA LEU A 769 19.43 -9.35 -86.50
C LEU A 769 20.64 -8.53 -87.01
N GLY A 770 21.47 -9.10 -87.88
CA GLY A 770 22.61 -8.41 -88.50
C GLY A 770 22.20 -7.23 -89.37
N LYS A 771 21.01 -7.32 -89.99
CA LYS A 771 20.40 -6.24 -90.80
C LYS A 771 19.85 -5.11 -89.92
N ASP A 772 19.16 -5.45 -88.84
CA ASP A 772 18.45 -4.49 -87.99
C ASP A 772 19.37 -3.80 -86.94
N SER A 773 20.31 -4.52 -86.34
CA SER A 773 21.12 -4.02 -85.21
C SER A 773 22.49 -3.48 -85.63
N LEU A 774 23.09 -4.01 -86.70
CA LEU A 774 24.45 -3.66 -87.18
C LEU A 774 24.47 -2.94 -88.55
N LYS A 775 23.31 -2.80 -89.22
CA LYS A 775 23.14 -2.15 -90.55
C LYS A 775 24.17 -2.61 -91.60
N LEU A 776 24.45 -3.90 -91.66
CA LEU A 776 25.42 -4.49 -92.58
C LEU A 776 24.88 -4.56 -94.02
N SER A 777 25.77 -4.46 -95.00
CA SER A 777 25.44 -4.55 -96.44
C SER A 777 25.11 -6.00 -96.86
N ASP A 778 24.31 -6.18 -97.93
CA ASP A 778 23.81 -7.50 -98.36
C ASP A 778 24.91 -8.53 -98.66
N THR A 779 26.13 -8.07 -99.01
CA THR A 779 27.30 -8.93 -99.23
C THR A 779 27.91 -9.45 -97.91
N GLN A 780 27.84 -8.66 -96.84
CA GLN A 780 28.32 -9.04 -95.50
C GLN A 780 27.32 -9.97 -94.77
N LEU A 781 26.03 -9.89 -95.11
CA LEU A 781 24.99 -10.79 -94.58
C LEU A 781 25.13 -12.23 -95.08
N VAL A 782 25.67 -12.42 -96.30
CA VAL A 782 25.97 -13.75 -96.84
C VAL A 782 27.18 -14.37 -96.13
N GLN A 783 28.25 -13.60 -95.92
CA GLN A 783 29.43 -14.04 -95.15
C GLN A 783 29.09 -14.38 -93.69
N LEU A 784 28.20 -13.62 -93.06
CA LEU A 784 27.72 -13.92 -91.71
C LEU A 784 26.93 -15.23 -91.66
N GLY A 785 26.11 -15.53 -92.68
CA GLY A 785 25.41 -16.82 -92.80
C GLY A 785 26.33 -18.03 -92.91
N ASP A 786 27.42 -17.90 -93.65
CA ASP A 786 28.41 -18.97 -93.82
C ASP A 786 29.27 -19.19 -92.57
N SER A 787 29.56 -18.13 -91.80
CA SER A 787 30.23 -18.22 -90.49
C SER A 787 29.33 -18.87 -89.43
N VAL A 788 28.02 -18.63 -89.51
CA VAL A 788 27.01 -19.26 -88.62
C VAL A 788 26.89 -20.76 -88.92
N ARG A 789 26.95 -21.18 -90.19
CA ARG A 789 27.02 -22.62 -90.56
C ARG A 789 28.28 -23.33 -90.04
N LYS A 790 29.35 -22.58 -89.78
CA LYS A 790 30.61 -23.07 -89.21
C LYS A 790 30.69 -22.95 -87.68
N GLY A 791 29.63 -22.44 -87.03
CA GLY A 791 29.52 -22.37 -85.56
C GLY A 791 30.09 -21.10 -84.90
N ASP A 792 30.51 -20.08 -85.67
CA ASP A 792 31.05 -18.83 -85.09
C ASP A 792 29.95 -17.76 -84.95
N LEU A 793 29.56 -17.49 -83.70
CA LEU A 793 28.45 -16.59 -83.30
C LEU A 793 28.92 -15.35 -82.51
N SER A 794 30.21 -15.04 -82.60
CA SER A 794 30.87 -13.99 -81.80
C SER A 794 30.20 -12.61 -81.95
N ALA A 795 29.70 -12.26 -83.14
CA ALA A 795 29.04 -10.98 -83.41
C ALA A 795 27.68 -10.83 -82.69
N VAL A 796 26.94 -11.92 -82.48
CA VAL A 796 25.63 -11.91 -81.80
C VAL A 796 25.81 -11.85 -80.28
N LEU A 797 26.83 -12.52 -79.75
CA LEU A 797 27.18 -12.50 -78.32
C LEU A 797 27.57 -11.10 -77.84
N GLN A 798 28.22 -10.31 -78.69
CA GLN A 798 28.60 -8.93 -78.35
C GLN A 798 27.39 -7.99 -78.21
N VAL A 799 26.34 -8.19 -79.01
CA VAL A 799 25.07 -7.44 -78.88
C VAL A 799 24.36 -7.81 -77.59
N TYR A 800 24.32 -9.10 -77.26
CA TYR A 800 23.78 -9.60 -76.00
C TYR A 800 24.52 -9.06 -74.77
N GLU A 801 25.85 -9.06 -74.78
CA GLU A 801 26.69 -8.58 -73.67
C GLU A 801 26.49 -7.08 -73.39
N ASN A 802 26.26 -6.29 -74.43
CA ASN A 802 25.98 -4.87 -74.29
C ASN A 802 24.56 -4.59 -73.75
N GLU A 803 23.56 -5.38 -74.15
CA GLU A 803 22.18 -5.18 -73.65
C GLU A 803 21.97 -5.71 -72.22
N MET A 804 22.77 -6.68 -71.77
CA MET A 804 22.76 -7.21 -70.40
C MET A 804 23.27 -6.24 -69.33
N LYS A 805 24.06 -5.22 -69.70
CA LYS A 805 24.57 -4.21 -68.76
C LYS A 805 23.45 -3.35 -68.15
N THR A 806 22.27 -3.29 -68.75
CA THR A 806 21.10 -2.54 -68.24
C THR A 806 19.81 -3.36 -68.30
N PRO A 807 19.62 -4.35 -67.40
CA PRO A 807 18.64 -5.43 -67.58
C PRO A 807 17.18 -4.96 -67.60
N PHE A 808 16.79 -4.05 -66.71
CA PHE A 808 15.40 -3.60 -66.60
C PHE A 808 14.96 -2.64 -67.72
N LYS A 809 15.89 -1.85 -68.26
CA LYS A 809 15.58 -0.89 -69.34
C LYS A 809 15.53 -1.58 -70.71
N SER A 810 16.45 -2.51 -70.96
CA SER A 810 16.55 -3.26 -72.21
C SER A 810 15.46 -4.32 -72.36
N ALA A 811 14.90 -4.85 -71.26
CA ALA A 811 13.79 -5.82 -71.31
C ALA A 811 12.44 -5.17 -71.67
N LEU A 812 12.21 -3.92 -71.28
CA LEU A 812 10.94 -3.20 -71.54
C LEU A 812 10.92 -2.45 -72.88
N PHE A 813 12.08 -2.02 -73.38
CA PHE A 813 12.18 -1.17 -74.58
C PHE A 813 13.29 -1.59 -75.58
N GLY A 814 14.08 -2.62 -75.30
CA GLY A 814 15.23 -3.05 -76.11
C GLY A 814 15.02 -4.38 -76.85
N GLN A 815 16.05 -4.83 -77.59
CA GLN A 815 16.00 -6.05 -78.40
C GLN A 815 16.42 -7.31 -77.61
N LEU A 816 16.58 -7.18 -76.29
CA LEU A 816 17.13 -8.19 -75.37
C LEU A 816 16.37 -9.51 -75.45
N VAL A 817 15.04 -9.47 -75.60
CA VAL A 817 14.19 -10.66 -75.71
C VAL A 817 14.48 -11.47 -76.99
N ARG A 818 14.80 -10.80 -78.11
CA ARG A 818 15.19 -11.46 -79.37
C ARG A 818 16.59 -12.06 -79.31
N ALA A 819 17.56 -11.37 -78.69
CA ALA A 819 18.90 -11.92 -78.46
C ALA A 819 18.88 -13.14 -77.52
N LEU A 820 18.01 -13.14 -76.50
CA LEU A 820 17.77 -14.26 -75.59
C LEU A 820 17.12 -15.47 -76.31
N LEU A 821 16.18 -15.24 -77.22
CA LEU A 821 15.57 -16.29 -78.05
C LEU A 821 16.58 -16.99 -78.96
N ILE A 822 17.52 -16.22 -79.55
CA ILE A 822 18.64 -16.77 -80.34
C ILE A 822 19.57 -17.61 -79.45
N GLN A 823 19.80 -17.19 -78.20
CA GLN A 823 20.60 -17.95 -77.24
C GLN A 823 19.94 -19.27 -76.82
N ILE A 824 18.62 -19.29 -76.65
CA ILE A 824 17.85 -20.50 -76.34
C ILE A 824 17.91 -21.49 -77.51
N GLN A 825 17.90 -21.02 -78.76
CA GLN A 825 18.08 -21.86 -79.94
C GLN A 825 19.53 -22.32 -80.16
N LYS A 826 20.52 -21.50 -79.79
CA LYS A 826 21.94 -21.88 -79.79
C LYS A 826 22.24 -23.00 -78.79
N VAL A 827 21.72 -22.88 -77.56
CA VAL A 827 21.86 -23.94 -76.54
C VAL A 827 21.29 -25.24 -77.07
N LYS A 828 20.15 -25.21 -77.76
CA LYS A 828 19.53 -26.39 -78.37
C LYS A 828 20.37 -27.02 -79.50
N CYS A 829 21.16 -26.22 -80.24
CA CYS A 829 22.00 -26.68 -81.36
C CYS A 829 23.41 -27.12 -80.92
N ASP A 830 23.96 -26.53 -79.86
CA ASP A 830 25.27 -26.89 -79.27
C ASP A 830 25.17 -28.07 -78.28
N VAL A 831 23.98 -28.67 -78.10
CA VAL A 831 23.69 -29.77 -77.14
C VAL A 831 24.26 -31.12 -77.57
N ASP A 832 24.48 -31.38 -78.86
CA ASP A 832 24.80 -32.75 -79.33
C ASP A 832 26.28 -33.14 -79.23
N THR A 833 27.19 -32.26 -78.79
CA THR A 833 28.62 -32.61 -78.61
C THR A 833 29.16 -32.52 -77.18
N THR A 834 28.36 -32.16 -76.18
CA THR A 834 28.73 -32.30 -74.75
C THR A 834 27.51 -32.55 -73.84
N MET A 835 26.80 -33.65 -74.10
CA MET A 835 25.51 -33.99 -73.47
C MET A 835 25.56 -34.30 -71.95
N THR A 836 26.73 -34.30 -71.28
CA THR A 836 26.85 -34.68 -69.85
C THR A 836 27.14 -33.53 -68.88
N LYS A 837 27.33 -32.29 -69.34
CA LYS A 837 27.47 -31.10 -68.45
C LYS A 837 26.23 -30.21 -68.39
N LEU A 838 25.28 -30.37 -69.32
CA LEU A 838 24.07 -29.54 -69.42
C LEU A 838 22.93 -29.97 -68.49
N ASP A 839 22.84 -31.25 -68.15
CA ASP A 839 21.80 -31.75 -67.23
C ASP A 839 21.97 -31.19 -65.80
N ALA A 840 23.22 -30.89 -65.40
CA ALA A 840 23.51 -30.22 -64.13
C ALA A 840 23.22 -28.70 -64.16
N LEU A 841 23.32 -28.07 -65.33
CA LEU A 841 23.17 -26.61 -65.49
C LEU A 841 21.70 -26.21 -65.69
N LEU A 842 20.93 -26.98 -66.45
CA LEU A 842 19.46 -26.83 -66.55
C LEU A 842 18.78 -27.05 -65.21
N LYS A 843 19.21 -28.07 -64.46
CA LYS A 843 18.68 -28.40 -63.13
C LYS A 843 19.08 -27.39 -62.05
N SER A 844 20.24 -26.77 -62.19
CA SER A 844 20.69 -25.64 -61.36
C SER A 844 19.87 -24.37 -61.59
N GLN A 845 19.33 -24.16 -62.80
CA GLN A 845 18.54 -22.98 -63.13
C GLN A 845 17.04 -23.18 -62.87
N GLU A 846 16.54 -24.42 -62.96
CA GLU A 846 15.17 -24.79 -62.63
C GLU A 846 14.81 -24.43 -61.17
N LEU A 847 15.76 -24.61 -60.25
CA LEU A 847 15.58 -24.26 -58.84
C LEU A 847 15.44 -22.74 -58.64
N THR A 848 16.26 -21.95 -59.35
CA THR A 848 16.15 -20.48 -59.30
C THR A 848 14.86 -19.97 -59.95
N PHE A 849 14.39 -20.58 -61.04
CA PHE A 849 13.11 -20.22 -61.66
C PHE A 849 11.92 -20.64 -60.79
N GLY A 850 12.00 -21.78 -60.10
CA GLY A 850 11.01 -22.19 -59.10
C GLY A 850 10.89 -21.20 -57.94
N PHE A 851 12.02 -20.72 -57.39
CA PHE A 851 12.01 -19.69 -56.33
C PHE A 851 11.49 -18.33 -56.83
N VAL A 852 11.85 -17.92 -58.04
CA VAL A 852 11.36 -16.66 -58.65
C VAL A 852 9.85 -16.73 -58.94
N GLY A 853 9.30 -17.90 -59.28
CA GLY A 853 7.86 -18.10 -59.46
C GLY A 853 7.04 -18.03 -58.17
N VAL A 854 7.61 -18.41 -57.03
CA VAL A 854 6.93 -18.41 -55.70
C VAL A 854 7.05 -17.07 -54.96
N ALA A 855 8.05 -16.24 -55.29
CA ALA A 855 8.26 -14.96 -54.60
C ALA A 855 7.07 -13.97 -54.70
N PRO A 856 6.39 -13.80 -55.86
CA PRO A 856 5.24 -12.90 -55.96
C PRO A 856 4.04 -13.37 -55.12
N SER A 857 3.79 -14.68 -55.04
CA SER A 857 2.68 -15.23 -54.26
C SER A 857 2.91 -15.07 -52.75
N LEU A 858 4.14 -15.28 -52.28
CA LEU A 858 4.51 -15.01 -50.88
C LEU A 858 4.41 -13.52 -50.50
N ALA A 859 4.81 -12.63 -51.41
CA ALA A 859 4.66 -11.19 -51.20
C ALA A 859 3.19 -10.78 -51.08
N ILE A 860 2.32 -11.29 -51.96
CA ILE A 860 0.88 -11.04 -51.91
C ILE A 860 0.29 -11.55 -50.59
N VAL A 861 0.63 -12.76 -50.15
CA VAL A 861 0.17 -13.30 -48.85
C VAL A 861 0.62 -12.43 -47.68
N TYR A 862 1.86 -11.94 -47.70
CA TYR A 862 2.37 -11.04 -46.65
C TYR A 862 1.65 -9.68 -46.63
N PHE A 863 1.45 -9.05 -47.78
CA PHE A 863 0.76 -7.75 -47.87
C PHE A 863 -0.73 -7.86 -47.54
N VAL A 864 -1.41 -8.89 -48.05
CA VAL A 864 -2.84 -9.13 -47.75
C VAL A 864 -3.01 -9.53 -46.29
N GLY A 865 -2.15 -10.40 -45.75
CA GLY A 865 -2.16 -10.79 -44.35
C GLY A 865 -1.91 -9.63 -43.40
N THR A 866 -0.96 -8.75 -43.71
CA THR A 866 -0.71 -7.52 -42.92
C THR A 866 -1.82 -6.48 -43.07
N TRP A 867 -2.51 -6.42 -44.22
CA TRP A 867 -3.67 -5.54 -44.43
C TRP A 867 -4.90 -6.01 -43.65
N ILE A 868 -5.25 -7.30 -43.73
CA ILE A 868 -6.38 -7.90 -43.01
C ILE A 868 -6.16 -7.81 -41.49
N SER A 869 -4.97 -8.12 -41.01
CA SER A 869 -4.66 -8.09 -39.58
C SER A 869 -4.59 -6.67 -39.00
N LYS A 870 -4.22 -5.65 -39.80
CA LYS A 870 -4.38 -4.23 -39.45
C LYS A 870 -5.86 -3.80 -39.44
N GLY A 871 -6.67 -4.29 -40.37
CA GLY A 871 -8.10 -4.00 -40.45
C GLY A 871 -8.93 -4.64 -39.33
N LEU A 872 -8.57 -5.85 -38.91
CA LEU A 872 -9.22 -6.59 -37.80
C LEU A 872 -8.61 -6.28 -36.43
N GLY A 873 -7.57 -5.45 -36.34
CA GLY A 873 -6.94 -5.04 -35.07
C GLY A 873 -6.16 -6.14 -34.34
N LEU A 874 -5.80 -7.23 -35.03
CA LEU A 874 -5.14 -8.41 -34.44
C LEU A 874 -3.62 -8.28 -34.34
N ILE A 875 -2.98 -7.35 -35.07
CA ILE A 875 -1.57 -7.01 -34.82
C ILE A 875 -1.50 -5.94 -33.72
N VAL A 876 -1.01 -6.36 -32.54
CA VAL A 876 -0.54 -5.47 -31.47
C VAL A 876 0.78 -4.82 -31.92
N GLY A 877 0.71 -3.94 -32.91
CA GLY A 877 1.80 -3.03 -33.21
C GLY A 877 1.94 -2.04 -32.06
N ARG A 878 3.20 -1.68 -31.69
CA ARG A 878 3.51 -0.66 -30.69
C ARG A 878 2.53 0.52 -30.83
N LYS A 879 1.58 0.68 -29.90
CA LYS A 879 0.60 1.78 -29.93
C LYS A 879 1.36 3.10 -29.90
N GLN A 880 1.56 3.70 -31.06
CA GLN A 880 2.02 5.08 -31.16
C GLN A 880 0.90 5.99 -30.63
N LEU A 881 1.27 7.14 -30.05
CA LEU A 881 0.28 8.13 -29.61
C LEU A 881 -0.66 8.50 -30.76
N SER A 882 -1.96 8.58 -30.47
CA SER A 882 -2.96 9.05 -31.44
C SER A 882 -2.61 10.45 -31.93
N LEU A 883 -2.91 10.74 -33.21
CA LEU A 883 -2.64 12.05 -33.82
C LEU A 883 -3.23 13.20 -32.98
N ARG A 884 -4.43 13.01 -32.43
CA ARG A 884 -5.09 13.95 -31.52
C ARG A 884 -4.24 14.30 -30.30
N ARG A 885 -3.61 13.31 -29.66
CA ARG A 885 -2.76 13.53 -28.47
C ARG A 885 -1.44 14.21 -28.82
N ARG A 886 -0.90 13.95 -30.01
CA ARG A 886 0.32 14.62 -30.48
C ARG A 886 0.10 16.11 -30.70
N VAL A 887 -1.03 16.47 -31.32
CA VAL A 887 -1.45 17.87 -31.49
C VAL A 887 -1.66 18.55 -30.14
N GLU A 888 -2.35 17.89 -29.19
CA GLU A 888 -2.58 18.42 -27.84
C GLU A 888 -1.27 18.67 -27.06
N LEU A 889 -0.29 17.76 -27.17
CA LEU A 889 1.05 17.94 -26.60
C LEU A 889 1.81 19.10 -27.26
N PHE A 890 1.73 19.22 -28.58
CA PHE A 890 2.35 20.30 -29.35
C PHE A 890 1.76 21.68 -28.98
N GLU A 891 0.43 21.77 -28.86
CA GLU A 891 -0.24 23.02 -28.46
C GLU A 891 0.15 23.45 -27.05
N CYS A 892 0.31 22.49 -26.13
CA CYS A 892 0.73 22.76 -24.76
C CYS A 892 2.17 23.28 -24.69
N ILE A 893 3.13 22.65 -25.37
CA ILE A 893 4.53 23.13 -25.38
C ILE A 893 4.64 24.50 -26.07
N ARG A 894 3.89 24.72 -27.16
CA ARG A 894 3.81 26.03 -27.83
C ARG A 894 3.23 27.09 -26.90
N ARG A 895 2.17 26.77 -26.15
CA ARG A 895 1.58 27.69 -25.18
C ARG A 895 2.54 28.04 -24.06
N ILE A 896 3.28 27.05 -23.54
CA ILE A 896 4.32 27.28 -22.52
C ILE A 896 5.39 28.23 -23.07
N ASP A 897 5.87 27.99 -24.29
CA ASP A 897 6.87 28.84 -24.95
C ASP A 897 6.35 30.27 -25.14
N CYS A 898 5.12 30.45 -25.65
CA CYS A 898 4.48 31.75 -25.79
C CYS A 898 4.26 32.49 -24.45
N LEU A 899 4.16 31.78 -23.32
CA LEU A 899 4.07 32.41 -21.99
C LEU A 899 5.43 32.84 -21.45
N LEU A 900 6.49 32.08 -21.76
CA LEU A 900 7.84 32.33 -21.23
C LEU A 900 8.62 33.37 -22.05
N VAL A 901 8.47 33.42 -23.37
CA VAL A 901 9.17 34.35 -24.28
C VAL A 901 8.93 35.84 -23.98
N PRO A 902 7.70 36.32 -23.71
CA PRO A 902 7.46 37.73 -23.37
C PRO A 902 7.76 38.08 -21.91
N SER A 903 7.89 37.08 -21.03
CA SER A 903 8.11 37.31 -19.60
C SER A 903 9.58 37.62 -19.32
N THR A 904 9.87 38.82 -18.80
CA THR A 904 11.21 39.26 -18.36
C THR A 904 11.34 39.42 -16.84
N GLN A 905 10.24 39.30 -16.11
CA GLN A 905 10.19 39.44 -14.65
C GLN A 905 10.39 38.07 -13.98
N SER A 906 11.33 38.02 -13.02
CA SER A 906 11.60 36.86 -12.16
C SER A 906 11.35 37.27 -10.70
N PRO A 907 10.46 36.58 -9.94
CA PRO A 907 9.65 35.42 -10.33
C PRO A 907 8.51 35.76 -11.30
N LEU A 908 7.98 34.73 -11.99
CA LEU A 908 6.88 34.89 -12.96
C LEU A 908 5.64 35.52 -12.32
N PRO A 909 4.92 36.41 -13.03
CA PRO A 909 3.63 36.93 -12.58
C PRO A 909 2.67 35.78 -12.22
N GLN A 910 1.89 35.94 -11.14
CA GLN A 910 1.02 34.89 -10.60
C GLN A 910 0.10 34.29 -11.68
N GLN A 911 -0.53 35.12 -12.50
CA GLN A 911 -1.38 34.67 -13.59
C GLN A 911 -0.60 33.83 -14.63
N THR A 912 0.61 34.25 -15.01
CA THR A 912 1.46 33.52 -15.97
C THR A 912 1.95 32.19 -15.39
N LEU A 913 2.33 32.19 -14.11
CA LEU A 913 2.72 30.98 -13.37
C LEU A 913 1.57 29.97 -13.31
N GLY A 914 0.35 30.43 -13.03
CA GLY A 914 -0.83 29.58 -13.05
C GLY A 914 -1.10 28.97 -14.43
N HIS A 915 -1.00 29.76 -15.50
CA HIS A 915 -1.13 29.23 -16.86
C HIS A 915 -0.07 28.19 -17.23
N LEU A 916 1.17 28.38 -16.77
CA LEU A 916 2.27 27.43 -16.91
C LEU A 916 1.95 26.11 -16.18
N LEU A 917 1.49 26.18 -14.93
CA LEU A 917 1.11 25.01 -14.13
C LEU A 917 -0.10 24.26 -14.71
N LEU A 918 -1.08 24.98 -15.26
CA LEU A 918 -2.21 24.37 -15.96
C LEU A 918 -1.75 23.66 -17.24
N ALA A 919 -0.88 24.27 -18.05
CA ALA A 919 -0.38 23.65 -19.27
C ALA A 919 0.47 22.39 -19.01
N THR A 920 1.34 22.44 -18.01
CA THR A 920 2.14 21.28 -17.57
C THR A 920 1.27 20.14 -17.02
N SER A 921 0.18 20.45 -16.29
CA SER A 921 -0.78 19.45 -15.82
C SER A 921 -1.48 18.70 -16.97
N ILE A 922 -1.84 19.40 -18.06
CA ILE A 922 -2.42 18.80 -19.26
C ILE A 922 -1.39 17.91 -19.98
N MET A 923 -0.14 18.37 -20.08
CA MET A 923 0.95 17.55 -20.63
C MET A 923 1.17 16.28 -19.79
N ARG A 924 1.07 16.35 -18.47
CA ARG A 924 1.19 15.21 -17.56
C ARG A 924 0.05 14.20 -17.77
N LYS A 925 -1.19 14.67 -17.96
CA LYS A 925 -2.32 13.81 -18.35
C LYS A 925 -2.05 13.09 -19.67
N CYS A 926 -1.50 13.79 -20.66
CA CYS A 926 -1.14 13.19 -21.95
C CYS A 926 0.06 12.24 -21.84
N ALA A 927 0.99 12.50 -20.92
CA ALA A 927 2.16 11.66 -20.66
C ALA A 927 1.79 10.30 -20.06
N ALA A 928 0.65 10.20 -19.35
CA ALA A 928 0.14 8.93 -18.81
C ALA A 928 -0.19 7.90 -19.91
N ASP A 929 -0.63 8.37 -21.10
CA ASP A 929 -0.98 7.54 -22.25
C ASP A 929 0.27 7.00 -23.00
N ILE A 930 1.49 7.42 -22.61
CA ILE A 930 2.75 6.97 -23.22
C ILE A 930 3.10 5.56 -22.73
N THR A 931 3.12 4.59 -23.64
CA THR A 931 3.42 3.18 -23.35
C THR A 931 4.87 2.93 -22.89
N GLN A 932 5.82 3.77 -23.31
CA GLN A 932 7.23 3.62 -22.95
C GLN A 932 7.58 4.31 -21.62
N LYS A 933 7.81 3.51 -20.57
CA LYS A 933 8.11 3.99 -19.20
C LYS A 933 9.32 4.95 -19.13
N ARG A 934 10.40 4.69 -19.90
CA ARG A 934 11.62 5.52 -19.89
C ARG A 934 11.39 6.91 -20.48
N LEU A 935 10.62 7.01 -21.57
CA LEU A 935 10.24 8.30 -22.15
C LEU A 935 9.30 9.08 -21.24
N ARG A 936 8.32 8.40 -20.65
CA ARG A 936 7.40 9.01 -19.68
C ARG A 936 8.15 9.59 -18.49
N LYS A 937 9.10 8.84 -17.91
CA LYS A 937 9.90 9.32 -16.77
C LYS A 937 10.71 10.57 -17.13
N GLY A 938 11.47 10.55 -18.23
CA GLY A 938 12.28 11.71 -18.61
C GLY A 938 11.45 12.96 -18.93
N LEU A 939 10.28 12.81 -19.58
CA LEU A 939 9.36 13.92 -19.80
C LEU A 939 8.81 14.47 -18.47
N CYS A 940 8.44 13.60 -17.53
CA CYS A 940 7.98 14.03 -16.21
C CYS A 940 9.08 14.72 -15.39
N ASP A 941 10.33 14.29 -15.51
CA ASP A 941 11.47 14.92 -14.84
C ASP A 941 11.64 16.37 -15.34
N ASP A 942 11.59 16.61 -16.66
CA ASP A 942 11.64 17.97 -17.23
C ASP A 942 10.40 18.82 -16.85
N LEU A 943 9.21 18.21 -16.79
CA LEU A 943 8.00 18.91 -16.33
C LEU A 943 8.10 19.33 -14.86
N ASN A 944 8.68 18.50 -14.00
CA ASN A 944 8.89 18.84 -12.59
C ASN A 944 9.82 20.07 -12.44
N GLU A 945 10.83 20.20 -13.31
CA GLU A 945 11.75 21.36 -13.32
C GLU A 945 11.03 22.65 -13.75
N LEU A 946 10.07 22.56 -14.68
CA LEU A 946 9.23 23.70 -15.08
C LEU A 946 8.22 24.12 -14.00
N GLU A 947 7.74 23.19 -13.19
CA GLU A 947 6.72 23.41 -12.16
C GLU A 947 7.26 24.15 -10.92
N ILE A 948 8.58 24.28 -10.75
CA ILE A 948 9.21 24.98 -9.61
C ILE A 948 8.80 26.47 -9.61
N PRO A 949 8.09 26.99 -8.59
CA PRO A 949 7.57 28.37 -8.61
C PRO A 949 8.65 29.46 -8.60
N GLN A 950 9.73 29.26 -7.85
CA GLN A 950 10.80 30.24 -7.62
C GLN A 950 11.94 30.20 -8.67
N GLY A 951 11.82 29.39 -9.72
CA GLY A 951 12.86 29.27 -10.76
C GLY A 951 12.96 30.51 -11.65
N ASP A 952 14.18 30.84 -12.08
CA ASP A 952 14.40 31.93 -13.03
C ASP A 952 13.73 31.64 -14.38
N VAL A 953 13.24 32.69 -15.06
CA VAL A 953 12.57 32.54 -16.35
C VAL A 953 13.54 32.01 -17.41
N LEU A 954 14.82 32.37 -17.33
CA LEU A 954 15.85 31.89 -18.24
C LEU A 954 16.08 30.38 -18.10
N ASP A 955 16.13 29.88 -16.88
CA ASP A 955 16.25 28.43 -16.61
C ASP A 955 15.04 27.68 -17.15
N LYS A 956 13.83 28.19 -16.90
CA LYS A 956 12.59 27.59 -17.46
C LYS A 956 12.60 27.57 -18.99
N ARG A 957 13.11 28.61 -19.65
CA ARG A 957 13.26 28.63 -21.11
C ARG A 957 14.27 27.58 -21.60
N ALA A 958 15.40 27.43 -20.91
CA ALA A 958 16.39 26.41 -21.24
C ALA A 958 15.81 24.98 -21.12
N VAL A 959 14.94 24.74 -20.14
CA VAL A 959 14.22 23.47 -20.00
C VAL A 959 13.26 23.25 -21.18
N VAL A 960 12.52 24.26 -21.61
CA VAL A 960 11.64 24.15 -22.79
C VAL A 960 12.43 23.86 -24.07
N GLU A 961 13.57 24.51 -24.27
CA GLU A 961 14.47 24.20 -25.40
C GLU A 961 14.99 22.76 -25.34
N ARG A 962 15.39 22.29 -24.15
CA ARG A 962 15.79 20.90 -23.92
C ARG A 962 14.65 19.94 -24.28
N MET A 963 13.42 20.26 -23.89
CA MET A 963 12.24 19.45 -24.22
C MET A 963 11.99 19.38 -25.74
N TRP A 964 12.13 20.49 -26.47
CA TRP A 964 12.06 20.51 -27.94
C TRP A 964 13.09 19.58 -28.59
N ARG A 965 14.34 19.61 -28.10
CA ARG A 965 15.44 18.78 -28.62
C ARG A 965 15.26 17.29 -28.29
N CYS A 966 14.89 16.97 -27.06
CA CYS A 966 14.87 15.59 -26.56
C CYS A 966 13.57 14.83 -26.90
N TRP A 967 12.43 15.52 -26.92
CA TRP A 967 11.11 14.89 -27.03
C TRP A 967 10.40 15.17 -28.35
N GLY A 968 10.72 16.28 -29.04
CA GLY A 968 10.03 16.70 -30.26
C GLY A 968 9.97 15.63 -31.36
N GLY A 969 11.10 14.98 -31.64
CA GLY A 969 11.15 13.87 -32.62
C GLY A 969 10.48 12.59 -32.12
N LYS A 970 10.65 12.24 -30.84
CA LYS A 970 10.16 10.98 -30.25
C LYS A 970 8.65 10.96 -30.00
N LEU A 971 8.07 12.11 -29.69
CA LEU A 971 6.62 12.30 -29.48
C LEU A 971 5.91 12.77 -30.76
N GLY A 972 6.66 13.01 -31.84
CA GLY A 972 6.10 13.38 -33.14
C GLY A 972 5.51 14.79 -33.18
N TRP A 973 6.08 15.74 -32.43
CA TRP A 973 5.67 17.15 -32.46
C TRP A 973 5.80 17.75 -33.86
N GLN A 974 6.86 17.40 -34.59
CA GLN A 974 7.06 17.82 -35.98
C GLN A 974 6.04 17.21 -36.96
N GLN A 975 5.55 16.00 -36.67
CA GLN A 975 4.51 15.34 -37.47
C GLN A 975 3.09 15.82 -37.13
N ALA A 976 2.91 16.57 -36.05
CA ALA A 976 1.62 17.15 -35.68
C ALA A 976 1.35 18.49 -36.38
N VAL A 977 2.41 19.13 -36.89
CA VAL A 977 2.36 20.39 -37.66
C VAL A 977 2.02 20.16 -39.13
N LEU A 978 2.40 18.98 -39.66
CA LEU A 978 2.07 18.48 -41.00
C LEU A 978 0.69 17.80 -40.99
#